data_AF-A0A4Q5U0Y8-F1
#
_entry.id   AF-A0A4Q5U0Y8-F1
#
_cell.length_a   1.000
_cell.length_b   1.000
_cell.length_c   1.000
_cell.angle_alpha   90.00
_cell.angle_beta   90.00
_cell.angle_gamma   90.00
#
_symmetry.space_group_name_H-M   'P 1'
#
loop_
_entity.id
_entity.type
_entity.pdbx_description
1 polymer ?
#
loop_
_entity_poly.entity_id
_entity_poly.type
_entity_poly.pdbx_seq_one_letter_code
_entity_poly.pdbx_strand_id
1 'polypeptide(L)'
;VRLLDGPFKKAATLNSKVLLEYDADRLLAGYRKEAGLDEKAASYPNWDGLDGHVAGHYVSALALNTSSTVSPGSAERLLYMIAELKACAAANNAAGGWRTGYLGAVPGSAKIWPAFMTGNFKEFRSAWVPFYNIHKMMAGLRDAWLYTGNNDAQALFLGFCDWTIMITSQLSDTQMQEMLEVEQGGMNEVLADAFGMTADKKYLAAAKRFSHHLLLDAMAAGKDNLDNKHANTQVPKAIGFERIGELTDDRQYSDAGRFFWNTVVSNRTLAFGGNSRREFFPSAAASTDFITDVEGPETCNSYNMLKLTEDLFRMEPLAKYADYYERTLYNHILSTQHPLHGGYVYFTPVRPRHYRVYSAPNQAMWCCVGSGMENHSKYGQFIYTHTSDSLFVNLFIASTLDWANQKIGLKQETSFPESGQSKIIITEGSGSFTILVRYPAWIADGKMDIRINGKSFAHAGKPSSYIPVKRNWKKGDVLTFTLPMTTRIEHLPDQPSYIAFMRGPILLAARSAGDSLPGLVADGSRWGHIAHGERLPVESSPIILDDDLDNIADRLKSVNNSALTFEPSGIKMLNAVPVTLEPFYRIHDSRYIMYWLALDKNGYQSYIDSLGRIEQQRLQLEKQTVDVVAPGEQQPEADHFIKQENSNTGNQSNEFWRSAANGGFFSYQLSTGGLTDLSLVVRYWGAEWGNRKFELYIDEEKLLTIDNTGKWNQSAFRQEKYEIPASMLRGKEKIRIRFQSVPGNTAGAVYNLRLIKKQ
;
A
#
# COMPACT_ATOMS: atom_id res chain seq x y z
N VAL A 1 10.98 16.03 -19.88
CA VAL A 1 11.41 14.68 -20.30
C VAL A 1 10.31 14.03 -21.11
N ARG A 2 10.61 13.39 -22.24
CA ARG A 2 9.65 12.60 -23.04
C ARG A 2 10.06 11.13 -23.08
N LEU A 3 9.14 10.23 -22.75
CA LEU A 3 9.39 8.78 -22.80
C LEU A 3 9.44 8.28 -24.25
N LEU A 4 10.37 7.37 -24.53
CA LEU A 4 10.44 6.62 -25.79
C LEU A 4 9.80 5.24 -25.61
N ASP A 5 9.76 4.45 -26.68
CA ASP A 5 9.09 3.15 -26.67
C ASP A 5 9.65 2.22 -25.59
N GLY A 6 8.74 1.59 -24.84
CA GLY A 6 9.08 0.77 -23.69
C GLY A 6 7.87 0.60 -22.76
N PRO A 7 8.00 -0.19 -21.68
CA PRO A 7 6.90 -0.46 -20.75
C PRO A 7 6.33 0.81 -20.11
N PHE A 8 7.18 1.77 -19.74
CA PHE A 8 6.74 3.01 -19.09
C PHE A 8 5.93 3.93 -20.01
N LYS A 9 6.31 4.07 -21.29
CA LYS A 9 5.51 4.83 -22.26
C LYS A 9 4.16 4.16 -22.52
N LYS A 10 4.13 2.83 -22.62
CA LYS A 10 2.89 2.06 -22.78
C LYS A 10 1.95 2.28 -21.59
N ALA A 11 2.46 2.14 -20.36
CA ALA A 11 1.70 2.37 -19.13
C ALA A 11 1.21 3.83 -19.03
N ALA A 12 2.07 4.83 -19.28
CA ALA A 12 1.67 6.23 -19.27
C ALA A 12 0.57 6.55 -20.31
N THR A 13 0.71 6.01 -21.52
CA THR A 13 -0.27 6.21 -22.60
C THR A 13 -1.61 5.56 -22.25
N LEU A 14 -1.59 4.34 -21.70
CA LEU A 14 -2.80 3.63 -21.26
C LEU A 14 -3.48 4.38 -20.12
N ASN A 15 -2.71 4.79 -19.11
CA ASN A 15 -3.24 5.55 -17.98
C ASN A 15 -3.97 6.80 -18.45
N SER A 16 -3.38 7.54 -19.40
CA SER A 16 -4.01 8.77 -19.86
C SER A 16 -5.34 8.56 -20.58
N LYS A 17 -5.49 7.44 -21.29
CA LYS A 17 -6.79 7.04 -21.87
C LYS A 17 -7.80 6.70 -20.77
N VAL A 18 -7.39 5.88 -19.81
CA VAL A 18 -8.21 5.45 -18.67
C VAL A 18 -8.70 6.63 -17.85
N LEU A 19 -7.88 7.66 -17.64
CA LEU A 19 -8.29 8.89 -16.96
C LEU A 19 -9.47 9.58 -17.64
N LEU A 20 -9.57 9.54 -18.96
CA LEU A 20 -10.66 10.18 -19.70
C LEU A 20 -11.96 9.38 -19.67
N GLU A 21 -11.92 8.11 -19.28
CA GLU A 21 -13.09 7.24 -19.09
C GLU A 21 -13.85 7.55 -17.79
N TYR A 22 -13.21 8.21 -16.81
CA TYR A 22 -13.89 8.64 -15.59
C TYR A 22 -14.88 9.77 -15.88
N ASP A 23 -16.07 9.65 -15.31
CA ASP A 23 -17.09 10.70 -15.34
C ASP A 23 -16.72 11.82 -14.35
N ALA A 24 -16.39 12.99 -14.93
CA ALA A 24 -15.95 14.17 -14.20
C ALA A 24 -17.05 14.77 -13.32
N ASP A 25 -18.31 14.74 -13.78
CA ASP A 25 -19.43 15.31 -13.02
C ASP A 25 -19.74 14.47 -11.79
N ARG A 26 -19.58 13.15 -11.88
CA ARG A 26 -19.69 12.26 -10.70
C ARG A 26 -18.56 12.48 -9.70
N LEU A 27 -17.34 12.76 -10.16
CA LEU A 27 -16.22 13.11 -9.28
C LEU A 27 -16.45 14.47 -8.58
N LEU A 28 -17.14 15.39 -9.24
CA LEU A 28 -17.44 16.74 -8.73
C LEU A 28 -18.74 16.83 -7.91
N ALA A 29 -19.59 15.80 -7.93
CA ALA A 29 -20.90 15.79 -7.29
C ALA A 29 -20.86 16.24 -5.82
N GLY A 30 -19.98 15.64 -5.02
CA GLY A 30 -19.81 16.02 -3.60
C GLY A 30 -19.38 17.48 -3.38
N TYR A 31 -18.54 18.04 -4.26
CA TYR A 31 -18.13 19.46 -4.16
C TYR A 31 -19.29 20.40 -4.46
N ARG A 32 -20.10 20.09 -5.48
CA ARG A 32 -21.29 20.87 -5.83
C ARG A 32 -22.32 20.82 -4.71
N LYS A 33 -22.57 19.63 -4.18
CA LYS A 33 -23.48 19.39 -3.06
C LYS A 33 -23.10 20.17 -1.80
N GLU A 34 -21.85 20.06 -1.33
CA GLU A 34 -21.41 20.79 -0.12
C GLU A 34 -21.35 22.31 -0.33
N ALA A 35 -21.19 22.77 -1.58
CA ALA A 35 -21.30 24.18 -1.96
C ALA A 35 -22.75 24.70 -2.07
N GLY A 36 -23.75 23.82 -2.00
CA GLY A 36 -25.17 24.17 -2.17
C GLY A 36 -25.57 24.41 -3.63
N LEU A 37 -24.82 23.86 -4.58
CA LEU A 37 -25.13 23.86 -6.01
C LEU A 37 -25.79 22.55 -6.42
N ASP A 38 -26.61 22.58 -7.47
CA ASP A 38 -27.20 21.37 -8.04
C ASP A 38 -26.11 20.42 -8.56
N GLU A 39 -26.21 19.15 -8.17
CA GLU A 39 -25.37 18.06 -8.68
C GLU A 39 -25.66 17.84 -10.17
N LYS A 40 -24.60 17.65 -10.98
CA LYS A 40 -24.72 17.36 -12.42
C LYS A 40 -24.85 15.86 -12.72
N ALA A 41 -24.37 15.03 -11.78
CA ALA A 41 -24.48 13.58 -11.81
C ALA A 41 -24.42 13.06 -10.36
N ALA A 42 -24.85 11.82 -10.12
CA ALA A 42 -24.81 11.22 -8.80
C ALA A 42 -23.38 10.82 -8.37
N SER A 43 -23.05 11.03 -7.10
CA SER A 43 -21.83 10.50 -6.47
C SER A 43 -21.64 8.99 -6.72
N TYR A 44 -20.41 8.53 -6.55
CA TYR A 44 -20.10 7.11 -6.59
C TYR A 44 -20.54 6.42 -5.29
N PRO A 45 -21.14 5.21 -5.36
CA PRO A 45 -21.54 4.46 -4.17
C PRO A 45 -20.35 3.80 -3.45
N ASN A 46 -19.25 3.55 -4.16
CA ASN A 46 -18.04 2.97 -3.57
C ASN A 46 -17.35 3.99 -2.68
N TRP A 47 -17.08 3.60 -1.43
CA TRP A 47 -16.50 4.46 -0.40
C TRP A 47 -17.34 5.74 -0.12
N ASP A 48 -18.67 5.60 -0.17
CA ASP A 48 -19.62 6.60 0.33
C ASP A 48 -19.23 7.06 1.75
N GLY A 49 -19.14 8.37 1.95
CA GLY A 49 -18.61 8.99 3.17
C GLY A 49 -17.19 9.56 3.03
N LEU A 50 -16.44 9.18 1.99
CA LEU A 50 -15.15 9.79 1.63
C LEU A 50 -15.24 10.65 0.36
N ASP A 51 -16.43 11.10 -0.01
CA ASP A 51 -16.72 11.84 -1.25
C ASP A 51 -15.67 12.91 -1.60
N GLY A 52 -15.23 12.90 -2.85
CA GLY A 52 -14.34 13.90 -3.43
C GLY A 52 -12.84 13.65 -3.31
N HIS A 53 -12.38 12.69 -2.51
CA HIS A 53 -10.94 12.41 -2.40
C HIS A 53 -10.30 11.98 -3.74
N VAL A 54 -11.00 11.19 -4.55
CA VAL A 54 -10.53 10.77 -5.89
C VAL A 54 -10.44 11.96 -6.84
N ALA A 55 -11.34 12.93 -6.75
CA ALA A 55 -11.32 14.11 -7.62
C ALA A 55 -10.04 14.93 -7.45
N GLY A 56 -9.52 15.04 -6.22
CA GLY A 56 -8.24 15.70 -5.95
C GLY A 56 -7.07 15.01 -6.65
N HIS A 57 -6.96 13.69 -6.47
CA HIS A 57 -5.98 12.86 -7.18
C HIS A 57 -6.12 12.96 -8.71
N TYR A 58 -7.35 13.01 -9.20
CA TYR A 58 -7.67 13.13 -10.61
C TYR A 58 -7.13 14.46 -11.19
N VAL A 59 -7.29 15.57 -10.47
CA VAL A 59 -6.70 16.86 -10.86
C VAL A 59 -5.18 16.79 -10.91
N SER A 60 -4.51 16.19 -9.90
CA SER A 60 -3.05 15.95 -9.94
C SER A 60 -2.64 15.13 -11.16
N ALA A 61 -3.32 14.01 -11.43
CA ALA A 61 -3.02 13.14 -12.55
C ALA A 61 -3.20 13.84 -13.90
N LEU A 62 -4.25 14.64 -14.07
CA LEU A 62 -4.47 15.43 -15.29
C LEU A 62 -3.41 16.52 -15.49
N ALA A 63 -2.98 17.18 -14.41
CA ALA A 63 -1.90 18.18 -14.45
C ALA A 63 -0.57 17.55 -14.90
N LEU A 64 -0.22 16.39 -14.34
CA LEU A 64 0.97 15.61 -14.71
C LEU A 64 0.92 15.11 -16.17
N ASN A 65 -0.24 14.65 -16.66
CA ASN A 65 -0.38 14.24 -18.07
C ASN A 65 -0.28 15.41 -19.03
N THR A 66 -0.80 16.57 -18.64
CA THR A 66 -0.74 17.80 -19.46
C THR A 66 0.70 18.25 -19.64
N SER A 67 1.52 18.21 -18.59
CA SER A 67 2.94 18.62 -18.66
C SER A 67 3.85 17.61 -19.36
N SER A 68 3.50 16.32 -19.33
CA SER A 68 4.30 15.25 -19.96
C SER A 68 4.02 15.05 -21.46
N THR A 69 3.07 15.79 -22.06
CA THR A 69 2.66 15.73 -23.48
C THR A 69 2.15 14.36 -23.94
N VAL A 70 1.72 13.51 -23.01
CA VAL A 70 1.33 12.12 -23.30
C VAL A 70 -0.08 12.00 -23.89
N SER A 71 -0.90 13.06 -23.84
CA SER A 71 -2.34 12.90 -24.12
C SER A 71 -3.08 14.10 -24.70
N PRO A 72 -3.74 13.93 -25.86
CA PRO A 72 -4.83 14.79 -26.30
C PRO A 72 -6.04 14.62 -25.37
N GLY A 73 -6.50 15.70 -24.71
CA GLY A 73 -7.74 15.73 -23.91
C GLY A 73 -7.55 15.93 -22.41
N SER A 74 -6.40 15.56 -21.82
CA SER A 74 -6.17 15.79 -20.37
C SER A 74 -6.17 17.27 -20.00
N ALA A 75 -5.64 18.14 -20.86
CA ALA A 75 -5.64 19.59 -20.64
C ALA A 75 -7.07 20.16 -20.64
N GLU A 76 -7.90 19.77 -21.60
CA GLU A 76 -9.30 20.20 -21.66
C GLU A 76 -10.09 19.70 -20.45
N ARG A 77 -9.91 18.43 -20.08
CA ARG A 77 -10.53 17.85 -18.89
C ARG A 77 -10.08 18.55 -17.60
N LEU A 78 -8.80 18.91 -17.48
CA LEU A 78 -8.30 19.68 -16.34
C LEU A 78 -8.97 21.06 -16.26
N LEU A 79 -9.07 21.77 -17.38
CA LEU A 79 -9.73 23.07 -17.42
C LEU A 79 -11.21 22.97 -17.02
N TYR A 80 -11.91 21.92 -17.44
CA TYR A 80 -13.27 21.63 -16.99
C TYR A 80 -13.35 21.45 -15.47
N MET A 81 -12.50 20.59 -14.90
CA MET A 81 -12.44 20.35 -13.45
C MET A 81 -12.20 21.65 -12.67
N ILE A 82 -11.23 22.47 -13.10
CA ILE A 82 -10.90 23.74 -12.44
C ILE A 82 -12.06 24.74 -12.55
N ALA A 83 -12.75 24.82 -13.68
CA ALA A 83 -13.89 25.71 -13.86
C ALA A 83 -15.06 25.35 -12.92
N GLU A 84 -15.35 24.06 -12.77
CA GLU A 84 -16.39 23.59 -11.85
C GLU A 84 -16.02 23.82 -10.38
N LEU A 85 -14.78 23.53 -10.00
CA LEU A 85 -14.27 23.80 -8.66
C LEU A 85 -14.31 25.29 -8.33
N LYS A 86 -14.01 26.16 -9.31
CA LYS A 86 -14.12 27.62 -9.17
C LYS A 86 -15.55 28.07 -8.90
N ALA A 87 -16.54 27.45 -9.56
CA ALA A 87 -17.95 27.72 -9.30
C ALA A 87 -18.35 27.32 -7.87
N CYS A 88 -17.91 26.14 -7.40
CA CYS A 88 -18.13 25.69 -6.02
C CYS A 88 -17.50 26.63 -4.99
N ALA A 89 -16.24 27.03 -5.21
CA ALA A 89 -15.54 27.98 -4.34
C ALA A 89 -16.24 29.35 -4.30
N ALA A 90 -16.73 29.85 -5.43
CA ALA A 90 -17.48 31.10 -5.48
C ALA A 90 -18.79 31.03 -4.67
N ALA A 91 -19.54 29.92 -4.78
CA ALA A 91 -20.75 29.71 -3.99
C ALA A 91 -20.47 29.63 -2.48
N ASN A 92 -19.42 28.91 -2.08
CA ASN A 92 -18.98 28.85 -0.69
C ASN A 92 -18.55 30.21 -0.14
N ASN A 93 -17.79 30.99 -0.93
CA ASN A 93 -17.37 32.34 -0.56
C ASN A 93 -18.57 33.28 -0.39
N ALA A 94 -19.57 33.20 -1.26
CA ALA A 94 -20.79 34.01 -1.16
C ALA A 94 -21.61 33.68 0.11
N ALA A 95 -21.59 32.43 0.56
CA ALA A 95 -22.26 32.02 1.80
C ALA A 95 -21.53 32.51 3.08
N GLY A 96 -20.22 32.78 3.00
CA GLY A 96 -19.43 33.36 4.08
C GLY A 96 -19.21 32.46 5.30
N GLY A 97 -18.66 33.03 6.37
CA GLY A 97 -18.35 32.31 7.61
C GLY A 97 -17.30 31.23 7.41
N TRP A 98 -17.53 30.04 8.00
CA TRP A 98 -16.62 28.88 7.87
C TRP A 98 -16.42 28.44 6.42
N ARG A 99 -17.31 28.81 5.48
CA ARG A 99 -17.24 28.42 4.07
C ARG A 99 -16.26 29.28 3.27
N THR A 100 -15.78 30.40 3.80
CA THR A 100 -14.90 31.33 3.09
C THR A 100 -13.55 30.66 2.77
N GLY A 101 -13.30 30.39 1.49
CA GLY A 101 -12.14 29.64 0.99
C GLY A 101 -12.29 28.11 1.02
N TYR A 102 -13.43 27.58 1.46
CA TYR A 102 -13.66 26.14 1.51
C TYR A 102 -13.91 25.56 0.11
N LEU A 103 -13.17 24.50 -0.23
CA LEU A 103 -13.33 23.75 -1.47
C LEU A 103 -13.17 22.25 -1.21
N GLY A 104 -13.98 21.72 -0.30
CA GLY A 104 -14.04 20.28 -0.02
C GLY A 104 -15.40 19.68 -0.33
N ALA A 105 -15.45 18.35 -0.32
CA ALA A 105 -16.63 17.53 -0.57
C ALA A 105 -16.95 16.60 0.61
N VAL A 106 -16.39 16.86 1.79
CA VAL A 106 -16.58 16.01 2.97
C VAL A 106 -18.06 16.03 3.35
N PRO A 107 -18.76 14.88 3.37
CA PRO A 107 -20.19 14.85 3.64
C PRO A 107 -20.53 15.45 5.01
N GLY A 108 -21.46 16.40 5.03
CA GLY A 108 -21.90 17.04 6.27
C GLY A 108 -20.96 18.12 6.79
N SER A 109 -20.20 18.77 5.90
CA SER A 109 -19.24 19.83 6.23
C SER A 109 -19.86 20.97 7.04
N ALA A 110 -21.15 21.28 6.80
CA ALA A 110 -21.89 22.30 7.55
C ALA A 110 -22.07 22.01 9.05
N LYS A 111 -21.95 20.75 9.48
CA LYS A 111 -21.94 20.36 10.90
C LYS A 111 -20.52 20.25 11.43
N ILE A 112 -19.61 19.69 10.63
CA ILE A 112 -18.24 19.38 11.02
C ILE A 112 -17.46 20.66 11.32
N TRP A 113 -17.35 21.57 10.35
CA TRP A 113 -16.38 22.67 10.44
C TRP A 113 -16.74 23.73 11.48
N PRO A 114 -18.01 24.16 11.64
CA PRO A 114 -18.37 25.08 12.72
C PRO A 114 -18.05 24.53 14.12
N ALA A 115 -18.36 23.25 14.37
CA ALA A 115 -18.06 22.61 15.65
C ALA A 115 -16.55 22.41 15.84
N PHE A 116 -15.83 22.08 14.76
CA PHE A 116 -14.39 21.92 14.76
C PHE A 116 -13.67 23.21 15.20
N MET A 117 -14.11 24.38 14.71
CA MET A 117 -13.52 25.68 15.07
C MET A 117 -13.62 26.00 16.58
N THR A 118 -14.61 25.44 17.28
CA THR A 118 -14.77 25.62 18.73
C THR A 118 -14.05 24.55 19.56
N GLY A 119 -13.23 23.71 18.92
CA GLY A 119 -12.55 22.59 19.57
C GLY A 119 -13.45 21.39 19.87
N ASN A 120 -14.67 21.33 19.30
CA ASN A 120 -15.55 20.18 19.43
C ASN A 120 -15.34 19.22 18.25
N PHE A 121 -14.55 18.18 18.49
CA PHE A 121 -14.18 17.21 17.45
C PHE A 121 -15.15 16.02 17.29
N LYS A 122 -16.34 16.04 17.92
CA LYS A 122 -17.28 14.91 17.84
C LYS A 122 -17.69 14.59 16.40
N GLU A 123 -18.15 15.59 15.65
CA GLU A 123 -18.58 15.40 14.25
C GLU A 123 -17.38 15.09 13.35
N PHE A 124 -16.23 15.75 13.59
CA PHE A 124 -14.98 15.50 12.88
C PHE A 124 -14.50 14.04 13.02
N ARG A 125 -14.54 13.48 14.24
CA ARG A 125 -14.18 12.09 14.52
C ARG A 125 -15.19 11.07 14.00
N SER A 126 -16.43 11.50 13.77
CA SER A 126 -17.48 10.64 13.21
C SER A 126 -17.41 10.58 11.68
N ALA A 127 -16.82 11.59 11.05
CA ALA A 127 -16.60 11.64 9.62
C ALA A 127 -15.36 10.84 9.19
N TRP A 128 -15.37 10.33 7.95
CA TRP A 128 -14.27 9.52 7.44
C TRP A 128 -13.11 10.41 7.00
N VAL A 129 -12.08 10.49 7.84
CA VAL A 129 -10.77 11.17 7.60
C VAL A 129 -10.85 12.52 6.85
N PRO A 130 -11.53 13.56 7.41
CA PRO A 130 -11.83 14.79 6.67
C PRO A 130 -10.60 15.55 6.14
N PHE A 131 -9.51 15.61 6.91
CA PHE A 131 -8.28 16.29 6.46
C PHE A 131 -7.56 15.50 5.36
N TYR A 132 -7.57 14.17 5.41
CA TYR A 132 -7.05 13.35 4.31
C TYR A 132 -7.77 13.64 3.00
N ASN A 133 -9.09 13.80 3.05
CA ASN A 133 -9.94 14.06 1.89
C ASN A 133 -9.57 15.41 1.26
N ILE A 134 -9.66 16.51 2.03
CA ILE A 134 -9.37 17.85 1.50
C ILE A 134 -7.90 18.01 1.08
N HIS A 135 -6.97 17.32 1.75
CA HIS A 135 -5.56 17.29 1.34
C HIS A 135 -5.42 16.88 -0.14
N LYS A 136 -6.22 15.93 -0.63
CA LYS A 136 -6.13 15.50 -2.04
C LYS A 136 -6.50 16.62 -3.00
N MET A 137 -7.55 17.38 -2.69
CA MET A 137 -7.92 18.52 -3.52
C MET A 137 -6.88 19.64 -3.46
N MET A 138 -6.33 19.91 -2.27
CA MET A 138 -5.23 20.88 -2.13
C MET A 138 -4.00 20.47 -2.95
N ALA A 139 -3.59 19.20 -2.88
CA ALA A 139 -2.51 18.67 -3.71
C ALA A 139 -2.83 18.75 -5.22
N GLY A 140 -4.05 18.42 -5.61
CA GLY A 140 -4.54 18.58 -6.99
C GLY A 140 -4.41 20.00 -7.51
N LEU A 141 -4.89 20.98 -6.76
CA LEU A 141 -4.81 22.40 -7.14
C LEU A 141 -3.37 22.92 -7.16
N ARG A 142 -2.56 22.52 -6.18
CA ARG A 142 -1.11 22.79 -6.16
C ARG A 142 -0.46 22.26 -7.44
N ASP A 143 -0.73 21.01 -7.80
CA ASP A 143 -0.14 20.36 -8.96
C ASP A 143 -0.63 20.99 -10.27
N ALA A 144 -1.91 21.34 -10.36
CA ALA A 144 -2.45 22.07 -11.49
C ALA A 144 -1.75 23.43 -11.67
N TRP A 145 -1.50 24.17 -10.60
CA TRP A 145 -0.72 25.41 -10.67
C TRP A 145 0.75 25.13 -11.06
N LEU A 146 1.43 24.21 -10.36
CA LEU A 146 2.84 23.91 -10.55
C LEU A 146 3.17 23.44 -11.97
N TYR A 147 2.37 22.51 -12.52
CA TYR A 147 2.67 21.86 -13.79
C TYR A 147 2.11 22.58 -15.02
N THR A 148 1.13 23.47 -14.85
CA THR A 148 0.46 24.14 -15.99
C THR A 148 0.48 25.67 -15.92
N GLY A 149 0.88 26.27 -14.80
CA GLY A 149 0.83 27.71 -14.61
C GLY A 149 -0.59 28.27 -14.52
N ASN A 150 -1.60 27.45 -14.20
CA ASN A 150 -3.00 27.87 -14.17
C ASN A 150 -3.28 28.80 -12.98
N ASN A 151 -3.59 30.07 -13.26
CA ASN A 151 -3.86 31.10 -12.25
C ASN A 151 -5.15 30.87 -11.44
N ASP A 152 -6.16 30.23 -12.03
CA ASP A 152 -7.37 29.88 -11.29
C ASP A 152 -7.06 28.78 -10.26
N ALA A 153 -6.27 27.76 -10.63
CA ALA A 153 -5.81 26.74 -9.71
C ALA A 153 -4.95 27.33 -8.57
N GLN A 154 -4.06 28.29 -8.88
CA GLN A 154 -3.30 29.04 -7.89
C GLN A 154 -4.21 29.73 -6.87
N ALA A 155 -5.20 30.50 -7.35
CA ALA A 155 -6.10 31.25 -6.48
C ALA A 155 -6.95 30.33 -5.59
N LEU A 156 -7.44 29.22 -6.15
CA LEU A 156 -8.20 28.21 -5.40
C LEU A 156 -7.32 27.51 -4.34
N PHE A 157 -6.09 27.12 -4.70
CA PHE A 157 -5.15 26.49 -3.77
C PHE A 157 -4.83 27.40 -2.58
N LEU A 158 -4.41 28.64 -2.84
CA LEU A 158 -4.05 29.58 -1.78
C LEU A 158 -5.25 29.99 -0.93
N GLY A 159 -6.42 30.16 -1.55
CA GLY A 159 -7.67 30.40 -0.82
C GLY A 159 -8.04 29.23 0.11
N PHE A 160 -7.77 27.99 -0.31
CA PHE A 160 -8.03 26.82 0.51
C PHE A 160 -6.98 26.62 1.64
N CYS A 161 -5.73 27.01 1.40
CA CYS A 161 -4.71 27.14 2.45
C CYS A 161 -5.12 28.18 3.50
N ASP A 162 -5.64 29.34 3.07
CA ASP A 162 -6.11 30.40 3.97
C ASP A 162 -7.33 29.94 4.78
N TRP A 163 -8.26 29.21 4.16
CA TRP A 163 -9.36 28.55 4.86
C TRP A 163 -8.85 27.57 5.93
N THR A 164 -7.82 26.77 5.61
CA THR A 164 -7.22 25.81 6.55
C THR A 164 -6.64 26.51 7.78
N ILE A 165 -6.00 27.66 7.57
CA ILE A 165 -5.47 28.48 8.66
C ILE A 165 -6.62 29.05 9.50
N MET A 166 -7.66 29.57 8.86
CA MET A 166 -8.82 30.12 9.53
C MET A 166 -9.56 29.08 10.38
N ILE A 167 -9.79 27.87 9.84
CA ILE A 167 -10.56 26.83 10.54
C ILE A 167 -9.83 26.28 11.78
N THR A 168 -8.51 26.42 11.83
CA THR A 168 -7.64 25.95 12.93
C THR A 168 -7.13 27.08 13.83
N SER A 169 -7.51 28.34 13.56
CA SER A 169 -6.87 29.49 14.20
C SER A 169 -7.15 29.60 15.69
N GLN A 170 -8.30 29.08 16.16
CA GLN A 170 -8.74 29.14 17.56
C GLN A 170 -8.35 27.90 18.37
N LEU A 171 -7.79 26.88 17.72
CA LEU A 171 -7.35 25.66 18.40
C LEU A 171 -6.04 25.90 19.13
N SER A 172 -5.91 25.40 20.35
CA SER A 172 -4.62 25.29 21.03
C SER A 172 -3.73 24.25 20.36
N ASP A 173 -2.43 24.27 20.63
CA ASP A 173 -1.51 23.25 20.09
C ASP A 173 -1.83 21.85 20.60
N THR A 174 -2.34 21.71 21.83
CA THR A 174 -2.85 20.43 22.34
C THR A 174 -4.05 19.94 21.52
N GLN A 175 -5.00 20.82 21.19
CA GLN A 175 -6.14 20.48 20.35
C GLN A 175 -5.72 20.16 18.90
N MET A 176 -4.69 20.85 18.39
CA MET A 176 -4.08 20.50 17.10
C MET A 176 -3.49 19.08 17.15
N GLN A 177 -2.73 18.72 18.19
CA GLN A 177 -2.20 17.36 18.29
C GLN A 177 -3.30 16.31 18.47
N GLU A 178 -4.35 16.61 19.24
CA GLU A 178 -5.52 15.73 19.39
C GLU A 178 -6.24 15.47 18.06
N MET A 179 -6.42 16.48 17.20
CA MET A 179 -7.07 16.27 15.90
C MET A 179 -6.18 15.51 14.91
N LEU A 180 -4.86 15.59 15.04
CA LEU A 180 -3.88 14.90 14.18
C LEU A 180 -3.77 13.38 14.46
N GLU A 181 -4.50 12.87 15.47
CA GLU A 181 -4.77 11.45 15.67
C GLU A 181 -5.63 10.86 14.55
N VAL A 182 -6.53 11.66 13.98
CA VAL A 182 -7.30 11.30 12.78
C VAL A 182 -6.44 11.56 11.55
N GLU A 183 -6.48 10.64 10.58
CA GLU A 183 -5.68 10.74 9.36
C GLU A 183 -5.94 12.04 8.59
N GLN A 184 -4.84 12.70 8.22
CA GLN A 184 -4.78 14.01 7.60
C GLN A 184 -4.04 13.99 6.25
N GLY A 185 -3.54 12.84 5.79
CA GLY A 185 -2.66 12.81 4.62
C GLY A 185 -1.43 13.72 4.81
N GLY A 186 -1.04 14.43 3.75
CA GLY A 186 0.12 15.34 3.71
C GLY A 186 -0.27 16.81 3.90
N MET A 187 -1.17 17.14 4.83
CA MET A 187 -1.55 18.55 5.07
C MET A 187 -0.34 19.44 5.38
N ASN A 188 0.63 18.91 6.14
CA ASN A 188 1.88 19.61 6.42
C ASN A 188 2.73 19.83 5.13
N GLU A 189 2.77 18.86 4.21
CA GLU A 189 3.42 18.98 2.89
C GLU A 189 2.79 20.12 2.06
N VAL A 190 1.47 20.08 1.82
CA VAL A 190 0.82 21.06 0.94
C VAL A 190 0.87 22.49 1.51
N LEU A 191 0.83 22.65 2.83
CA LEU A 191 1.02 23.96 3.47
C LEU A 191 2.49 24.43 3.39
N ALA A 192 3.45 23.51 3.51
CA ALA A 192 4.87 23.82 3.29
C ALA A 192 5.12 24.22 1.83
N ASP A 193 4.46 23.57 0.87
CA ASP A 193 4.52 23.97 -0.55
C ASP A 193 3.95 25.36 -0.78
N ALA A 194 2.82 25.71 -0.15
CA ALA A 194 2.29 27.07 -0.23
C ALA A 194 3.32 28.10 0.27
N PHE A 195 4.06 27.81 1.34
CA PHE A 195 5.19 28.64 1.76
C PHE A 195 6.31 28.66 0.70
N GLY A 196 6.77 27.51 0.21
CA GLY A 196 7.83 27.42 -0.78
C GLY A 196 7.52 28.16 -2.10
N MET A 197 6.24 28.22 -2.48
CA MET A 197 5.78 28.86 -3.71
C MET A 197 5.47 30.37 -3.56
N THR A 198 5.26 30.87 -2.33
CA THR A 198 4.81 32.28 -2.09
C THR A 198 5.72 33.08 -1.17
N ALA A 199 6.58 32.42 -0.40
CA ALA A 199 7.35 32.96 0.72
C ALA A 199 6.52 33.54 1.88
N ASP A 200 5.19 33.35 1.93
CA ASP A 200 4.36 33.82 3.03
C ASP A 200 4.48 32.88 4.25
N LYS A 201 5.06 33.42 5.32
CA LYS A 201 5.39 32.69 6.56
C LYS A 201 4.16 32.12 7.28
N LYS A 202 2.94 32.63 7.03
CA LYS A 202 1.72 32.07 7.63
C LYS A 202 1.52 30.60 7.25
N TYR A 203 1.89 30.23 6.02
CA TYR A 203 1.77 28.85 5.54
C TYR A 203 2.79 27.93 6.20
N LEU A 204 4.03 28.39 6.42
CA LEU A 204 5.04 27.62 7.16
C LEU A 204 4.62 27.40 8.61
N ALA A 205 4.08 28.43 9.28
CA ALA A 205 3.55 28.30 10.62
C ALA A 205 2.43 27.24 10.67
N ALA A 206 1.51 27.26 9.71
CA ALA A 206 0.45 26.26 9.59
C ALA A 206 1.01 24.85 9.34
N ALA A 207 1.98 24.70 8.43
CA ALA A 207 2.63 23.42 8.14
C ALA A 207 3.26 22.80 9.38
N LYS A 208 3.96 23.59 10.21
CA LYS A 208 4.51 23.15 11.49
C LYS A 208 3.40 22.75 12.48
N ARG A 209 2.29 23.49 12.57
CA ARG A 209 1.15 23.10 13.43
C ARG A 209 0.45 21.81 13.00
N PHE A 210 0.47 21.47 11.70
CA PHE A 210 -0.04 20.20 11.17
C PHE A 210 0.96 19.04 11.28
N SER A 211 2.15 19.26 11.86
CA SER A 211 3.14 18.21 12.08
C SER A 211 2.82 17.46 13.38
N HIS A 212 2.57 16.15 13.26
CA HIS A 212 2.16 15.31 14.39
C HIS A 212 3.37 14.88 15.23
N HIS A 213 3.48 15.46 16.44
CA HIS A 213 4.64 15.28 17.33
C HIS A 213 4.88 13.83 17.75
N LEU A 214 3.81 13.01 17.85
CA LEU A 214 3.93 11.57 18.13
C LEU A 214 4.87 10.84 17.14
N LEU A 215 4.88 11.27 15.88
CA LEU A 215 5.76 10.71 14.85
C LEU A 215 7.03 11.55 14.71
N LEU A 216 6.90 12.88 14.59
CA LEU A 216 8.02 13.80 14.36
C LEU A 216 9.11 13.63 15.42
N ASP A 217 8.75 13.70 16.70
CA ASP A 217 9.72 13.70 17.79
C ASP A 217 10.42 12.34 17.93
N ALA A 218 9.67 11.25 17.73
CA ALA A 218 10.23 9.90 17.75
C ALA A 218 11.23 9.68 16.60
N MET A 219 10.86 10.08 15.38
CA MET A 219 11.74 9.92 14.21
C MET A 219 12.97 10.83 14.30
N ALA A 220 12.82 12.07 14.77
CA ALA A 220 13.94 12.99 15.00
C ALA A 220 14.92 12.45 16.05
N ALA A 221 14.41 11.74 17.08
CA ALA A 221 15.21 11.09 18.10
C ALA A 221 15.78 9.72 17.67
N GLY A 222 15.58 9.29 16.41
CA GLY A 222 16.05 8.00 15.91
C GLY A 222 15.35 6.79 16.53
N LYS A 223 14.07 6.95 16.93
CA LYS A 223 13.27 5.89 17.55
C LYS A 223 12.18 5.41 16.59
N ASP A 224 12.27 4.15 16.17
CA ASP A 224 11.20 3.48 15.45
C ASP A 224 10.01 3.21 16.39
N ASN A 225 8.86 3.79 16.07
CA ASN A 225 7.59 3.55 16.76
C ASN A 225 6.49 3.11 15.79
N LEU A 226 6.83 2.51 14.65
CA LEU A 226 5.91 2.27 13.54
C LEU A 226 5.08 1.00 13.66
N ASP A 227 5.41 0.09 14.58
CA ASP A 227 4.69 -1.17 14.76
C ASP A 227 3.18 -0.95 14.92
N ASN A 228 2.41 -1.67 14.12
CA ASN A 228 0.95 -1.64 14.06
C ASN A 228 0.35 -0.26 13.77
N LYS A 229 1.13 0.69 13.22
CA LYS A 229 0.60 1.95 12.70
C LYS A 229 0.16 1.78 11.25
N HIS A 230 -0.97 2.37 10.89
CA HIS A 230 -1.45 2.44 9.51
C HIS A 230 -0.39 3.17 8.68
N ALA A 231 0.21 2.46 7.73
CA ALA A 231 1.46 2.85 7.10
C ALA A 231 1.24 4.07 6.20
N ASN A 232 0.23 4.03 5.33
CA ASN A 232 -0.09 5.14 4.43
C ASN A 232 -0.54 6.43 5.14
N THR A 233 -0.89 6.35 6.43
CA THR A 233 -1.13 7.54 7.25
C THR A 233 0.17 8.18 7.71
N GLN A 234 1.23 7.38 7.95
CA GLN A 234 2.50 7.91 8.47
C GLN A 234 3.41 8.45 7.37
N VAL A 235 3.47 7.79 6.20
CA VAL A 235 4.40 8.21 5.12
C VAL A 235 4.15 9.66 4.66
N PRO A 236 2.91 10.12 4.42
CA PRO A 236 2.64 11.53 4.08
C PRO A 236 3.04 12.53 5.16
N LYS A 237 2.96 12.15 6.45
CA LYS A 237 3.45 13.00 7.55
C LYS A 237 4.96 13.19 7.42
N ALA A 238 5.69 12.10 7.16
CA ALA A 238 7.14 12.11 6.98
C ALA A 238 7.57 12.88 5.71
N ILE A 239 6.81 12.81 4.62
CA ILE A 239 7.00 13.67 3.44
C ILE A 239 6.92 15.14 3.86
N GLY A 240 5.87 15.53 4.58
CA GLY A 240 5.76 16.91 5.05
C GLY A 240 6.83 17.32 6.04
N PHE A 241 7.38 16.39 6.84
CA PHE A 241 8.55 16.70 7.68
C PHE A 241 9.77 17.01 6.83
N GLU A 242 10.11 16.14 5.87
CA GLU A 242 11.23 16.38 4.96
C GLU A 242 11.07 17.69 4.20
N ARG A 243 9.86 17.97 3.71
CA ARG A 243 9.55 19.21 2.99
C ARG A 243 9.72 20.47 3.84
N ILE A 244 9.32 20.43 5.11
CA ILE A 244 9.58 21.53 6.05
C ILE A 244 11.09 21.68 6.28
N GLY A 245 11.79 20.56 6.52
CA GLY A 245 13.25 20.54 6.70
C GLY A 245 14.00 21.16 5.52
N GLU A 246 13.61 20.82 4.29
CA GLU A 246 14.15 21.38 3.04
C GLU A 246 13.96 22.89 2.95
N LEU A 247 12.79 23.41 3.33
CA LEU A 247 12.47 24.83 3.16
C LEU A 247 13.01 25.73 4.29
N THR A 248 13.45 25.15 5.41
CA THR A 248 13.85 25.92 6.60
C THR A 248 15.22 25.56 7.18
N ASP A 249 15.91 24.55 6.64
CA ASP A 249 17.14 23.98 7.22
C ASP A 249 16.97 23.49 8.68
N ASP A 250 15.74 23.12 9.07
CA ASP A 250 15.42 22.70 10.44
C ASP A 250 15.71 21.20 10.62
N ARG A 251 16.79 20.91 11.34
CA ARG A 251 17.30 19.54 11.48
C ARG A 251 16.32 18.58 12.14
N GLN A 252 15.46 19.03 13.04
CA GLN A 252 14.47 18.13 13.65
C GLN A 252 13.59 17.48 12.57
N TYR A 253 13.18 18.29 11.59
CA TYR A 253 12.31 17.88 10.50
C TYR A 253 13.05 17.02 9.45
N SER A 254 14.23 17.46 9.00
CA SER A 254 15.01 16.67 8.02
C SER A 254 15.55 15.36 8.61
N ASP A 255 15.91 15.34 9.90
CA ASP A 255 16.38 14.13 10.56
C ASP A 255 15.23 13.14 10.74
N ALA A 256 14.02 13.63 11.04
CA ALA A 256 12.82 12.81 11.09
C ALA A 256 12.46 12.18 9.73
N GLY A 257 12.43 12.97 8.66
CA GLY A 257 12.16 12.48 7.30
C GLY A 257 13.17 11.42 6.86
N ARG A 258 14.46 11.71 7.04
CA ARG A 258 15.57 10.80 6.72
C ARG A 258 15.56 9.51 7.55
N PHE A 259 15.35 9.61 8.87
CA PHE A 259 15.30 8.43 9.74
C PHE A 259 14.09 7.55 9.44
N PHE A 260 12.91 8.15 9.20
CA PHE A 260 11.72 7.43 8.78
C PHE A 260 11.98 6.62 7.51
N TRP A 261 12.54 7.26 6.47
CA TRP A 261 12.85 6.58 5.21
C TRP A 261 13.83 5.42 5.41
N ASN A 262 14.95 5.65 6.11
CA ASN A 262 15.96 4.62 6.34
C ASN A 262 15.36 3.41 7.08
N THR A 263 14.51 3.67 8.08
CA THR A 263 13.86 2.63 8.88
C THR A 263 12.89 1.80 8.04
N VAL A 264 12.01 2.46 7.25
CA VAL A 264 11.04 1.75 6.41
C VAL A 264 11.73 0.96 5.30
N VAL A 265 12.70 1.55 4.60
CA VAL A 265 13.39 0.89 3.48
C VAL A 265 14.28 -0.26 3.94
N SER A 266 14.97 -0.12 5.07
CA SER A 266 15.92 -1.15 5.52
C SER A 266 15.25 -2.30 6.26
N ASN A 267 14.17 -2.02 7.01
CA ASN A 267 13.63 -2.99 7.97
C ASN A 267 12.21 -3.47 7.64
N ARG A 268 11.45 -2.72 6.82
CA ARG A 268 9.99 -2.94 6.66
C ARG A 268 9.56 -3.10 5.20
N THR A 269 10.51 -3.17 4.28
CA THR A 269 10.28 -3.19 2.83
C THR A 269 10.65 -4.54 2.23
N LEU A 270 9.77 -5.04 1.35
CA LEU A 270 9.94 -6.30 0.64
C LEU A 270 10.79 -6.14 -0.63
N ALA A 271 11.20 -7.25 -1.24
CA ALA A 271 12.14 -7.29 -2.37
C ALA A 271 11.68 -6.46 -3.59
N PHE A 272 10.37 -6.26 -3.75
CA PHE A 272 9.77 -5.44 -4.80
C PHE A 272 9.59 -3.96 -4.43
N GLY A 273 9.99 -3.54 -3.22
CA GLY A 273 9.94 -2.14 -2.75
C GLY A 273 8.65 -1.74 -2.00
N GLY A 274 7.67 -2.64 -1.91
CA GLY A 274 6.43 -2.45 -1.14
C GLY A 274 6.61 -2.73 0.36
N ASN A 275 5.72 -2.15 1.17
CA ASN A 275 5.66 -2.38 2.62
C ASN A 275 4.20 -2.45 3.10
N SER A 276 4.02 -2.81 4.38
CA SER A 276 2.76 -3.04 5.08
C SER A 276 2.02 -4.33 4.69
N ARG A 277 1.23 -4.85 5.63
CA ARG A 277 0.23 -5.89 5.42
C ARG A 277 -1.11 -5.35 5.90
N ARG A 278 -2.23 -5.64 5.23
CA ARG A 278 -3.55 -5.09 5.59
C ARG A 278 -3.48 -3.59 5.90
N GLU A 279 -2.63 -2.83 5.19
CA GLU A 279 -2.36 -1.39 5.38
C GLU A 279 -1.52 -0.93 6.59
N PHE A 280 -1.11 -1.82 7.51
CA PHE A 280 -0.28 -1.43 8.68
C PHE A 280 1.11 -2.06 8.63
N PHE A 281 2.09 -1.36 9.22
CA PHE A 281 3.40 -1.91 9.46
C PHE A 281 3.30 -3.08 10.46
N PRO A 282 3.66 -4.31 10.09
CA PRO A 282 3.70 -5.41 11.04
C PRO A 282 4.85 -5.20 12.04
N SER A 283 4.69 -5.72 13.26
CA SER A 283 5.85 -6.00 14.11
C SER A 283 6.62 -7.21 13.55
N ALA A 284 7.88 -7.38 13.94
CA ALA A 284 8.69 -8.51 13.49
C ALA A 284 8.03 -9.87 13.74
N ALA A 285 7.33 -10.02 14.87
CA ALA A 285 6.60 -11.25 15.21
C ALA A 285 5.38 -11.51 14.32
N ALA A 286 4.83 -10.47 13.68
CA ALA A 286 3.68 -10.56 12.78
C ALA A 286 4.09 -10.65 11.30
N SER A 287 5.38 -10.62 10.95
CA SER A 287 5.84 -10.64 9.55
C SER A 287 5.47 -11.93 8.80
N THR A 288 5.14 -13.02 9.50
CA THR A 288 4.58 -14.23 8.87
C THR A 288 3.22 -13.97 8.18
N ASP A 289 2.51 -12.91 8.57
CA ASP A 289 1.26 -12.48 7.93
C ASP A 289 1.45 -12.20 6.42
N PHE A 290 2.64 -11.81 5.97
CA PHE A 290 2.92 -11.63 4.53
C PHE A 290 2.71 -12.91 3.72
N ILE A 291 2.92 -14.08 4.34
CA ILE A 291 2.76 -15.38 3.70
C ILE A 291 1.34 -15.92 3.87
N THR A 292 0.67 -15.60 4.98
CA THR A 292 -0.62 -16.19 5.30
C THR A 292 -1.81 -15.32 4.85
N ASP A 293 -1.63 -14.00 4.75
CA ASP A 293 -2.68 -13.05 4.37
C ASP A 293 -2.64 -12.71 2.86
N VAL A 294 -3.79 -12.30 2.32
CA VAL A 294 -3.95 -11.91 0.90
C VAL A 294 -3.77 -10.40 0.69
N GLU A 295 -3.89 -9.62 1.75
CA GLU A 295 -3.71 -8.18 1.77
C GLU A 295 -2.24 -7.86 2.03
N GLY A 296 -1.39 -8.08 1.02
CA GLY A 296 0.03 -7.73 1.05
C GLY A 296 0.27 -6.21 1.00
N PRO A 297 1.46 -5.75 0.58
CA PRO A 297 1.74 -4.33 0.45
C PRO A 297 0.70 -3.54 -0.36
N GLU A 298 0.29 -2.40 0.22
CA GLU A 298 -0.58 -1.41 -0.40
C GLU A 298 0.20 -0.52 -1.40
N THR A 299 -0.38 -0.25 -2.56
CA THR A 299 0.25 0.58 -3.61
C THR A 299 0.50 2.03 -3.18
N CYS A 300 -0.40 2.65 -2.42
CA CYS A 300 -0.22 4.04 -1.95
C CYS A 300 1.07 4.21 -1.15
N ASN A 301 1.46 3.21 -0.37
CA ASN A 301 2.66 3.27 0.46
C ASN A 301 3.89 3.40 -0.42
N SER A 302 3.98 2.63 -1.49
CA SER A 302 5.08 2.74 -2.45
C SER A 302 5.05 4.07 -3.19
N TYR A 303 3.88 4.55 -3.62
CA TYR A 303 3.76 5.89 -4.20
C TYR A 303 4.31 6.99 -3.27
N ASN A 304 3.92 6.97 -2.00
CA ASN A 304 4.36 7.97 -1.02
C ASN A 304 5.83 7.79 -0.62
N MET A 305 6.32 6.55 -0.51
CA MET A 305 7.74 6.31 -0.26
C MET A 305 8.61 6.80 -1.42
N LEU A 306 8.14 6.69 -2.67
CA LEU A 306 8.82 7.29 -3.82
C LEU A 306 8.85 8.82 -3.75
N LYS A 307 7.76 9.49 -3.35
CA LYS A 307 7.77 10.94 -3.09
C LYS A 307 8.81 11.35 -2.04
N LEU A 308 8.80 10.68 -0.88
CA LEU A 308 9.80 10.94 0.17
C LEU A 308 11.24 10.70 -0.33
N THR A 309 11.43 9.70 -1.18
CA THR A 309 12.72 9.40 -1.82
C THR A 309 13.17 10.54 -2.72
N GLU A 310 12.25 11.17 -3.47
CA GLU A 310 12.55 12.33 -4.32
C GLU A 310 12.96 13.55 -3.49
N ASP A 311 12.26 13.83 -2.39
CA ASP A 311 12.57 14.96 -1.50
C ASP A 311 13.96 14.77 -0.86
N LEU A 312 14.22 13.58 -0.31
CA LEU A 312 15.52 13.24 0.26
C LEU A 312 16.65 13.29 -0.78
N PHE A 313 16.40 12.83 -2.01
CA PHE A 313 17.38 12.93 -3.10
C PHE A 313 17.66 14.38 -3.49
N ARG A 314 16.65 15.25 -3.47
CA ARG A 314 16.80 16.67 -3.78
C ARG A 314 17.69 17.38 -2.77
N MET A 315 17.57 17.02 -1.49
CA MET A 315 18.43 17.52 -0.40
C MET A 315 19.82 16.91 -0.44
N GLU A 316 19.93 15.59 -0.61
CA GLU A 316 21.18 14.85 -0.62
C GLU A 316 21.15 13.80 -1.75
N PRO A 317 21.76 14.07 -2.93
CA PRO A 317 21.61 13.23 -4.13
C PRO A 317 22.46 11.95 -4.07
N LEU A 318 22.14 11.07 -3.10
CA LEU A 318 22.77 9.78 -2.90
C LEU A 318 22.14 8.71 -3.80
N ALA A 319 22.98 7.85 -4.39
CA ALA A 319 22.52 6.80 -5.29
C ALA A 319 21.61 5.75 -4.62
N LYS A 320 21.72 5.55 -3.30
CA LYS A 320 20.84 4.66 -2.52
C LYS A 320 19.34 5.00 -2.69
N TYR A 321 19.02 6.29 -2.82
CA TYR A 321 17.66 6.75 -3.06
C TYR A 321 17.20 6.32 -4.46
N ALA A 322 18.04 6.49 -5.47
CA ALA A 322 17.76 6.04 -6.82
C ALA A 322 17.74 4.50 -6.97
N ASP A 323 18.51 3.76 -6.16
CA ASP A 323 18.44 2.31 -6.09
C ASP A 323 17.07 1.83 -5.55
N TYR A 324 16.59 2.42 -4.45
CA TYR A 324 15.25 2.14 -3.93
C TYR A 324 14.15 2.58 -4.91
N TYR A 325 14.31 3.76 -5.53
CA TYR A 325 13.36 4.28 -6.51
C TYR A 325 13.23 3.32 -7.70
N GLU A 326 14.35 2.88 -8.28
CA GLU A 326 14.37 1.91 -9.38
C GLU A 326 13.68 0.60 -8.99
N ARG A 327 14.06 0.00 -7.86
CA ARG A 327 13.46 -1.26 -7.37
C ARG A 327 11.94 -1.13 -7.26
N THR A 328 11.47 -0.09 -6.58
CA THR A 328 10.04 0.08 -6.30
C THR A 328 9.25 0.44 -7.56
N LEU A 329 9.84 1.25 -8.44
CA LEU A 329 9.20 1.66 -9.69
C LEU A 329 8.98 0.48 -10.64
N TYR A 330 10.02 -0.33 -10.87
CA TYR A 330 9.94 -1.46 -11.79
C TYR A 330 9.08 -2.60 -11.25
N ASN A 331 9.14 -2.89 -9.95
CA ASN A 331 8.55 -4.11 -9.42
C ASN A 331 7.18 -3.89 -8.78
N HIS A 332 6.95 -2.76 -8.10
CA HIS A 332 5.65 -2.45 -7.53
C HIS A 332 4.84 -1.52 -8.44
N ILE A 333 5.31 -0.30 -8.70
CA ILE A 333 4.50 0.71 -9.39
C ILE A 333 4.16 0.31 -10.83
N LEU A 334 5.08 -0.29 -11.58
CA LEU A 334 4.79 -0.74 -12.94
C LEU A 334 3.84 -1.96 -12.97
N SER A 335 3.82 -2.79 -11.92
CA SER A 335 2.98 -3.99 -11.86
C SER A 335 1.54 -3.74 -11.38
N THR A 336 1.27 -2.52 -10.86
CA THR A 336 0.00 -2.13 -10.27
C THR A 336 -0.98 -1.49 -11.24
N GLN A 337 -0.69 -1.48 -12.55
CA GLN A 337 -1.66 -1.21 -13.60
C GLN A 337 -1.79 -2.44 -14.51
N HIS A 338 -3.01 -2.84 -14.85
CA HIS A 338 -3.19 -3.86 -15.85
C HIS A 338 -2.77 -3.33 -17.24
N PRO A 339 -1.88 -4.02 -17.98
CA PRO A 339 -1.23 -3.46 -19.17
C PRO A 339 -2.13 -3.39 -20.41
N LEU A 340 -3.33 -3.98 -20.36
CA LEU A 340 -4.28 -3.96 -21.48
C LEU A 340 -5.45 -3.00 -21.25
N HIS A 341 -6.24 -3.24 -20.20
CA HIS A 341 -7.46 -2.47 -19.91
C HIS A 341 -7.26 -1.38 -18.84
N GLY A 342 -6.06 -1.21 -18.30
CA GLY A 342 -5.83 -0.29 -17.19
C GLY A 342 -6.44 -0.80 -15.88
N GLY A 343 -6.75 0.11 -14.96
CA GLY A 343 -7.19 -0.30 -13.63
C GLY A 343 -6.01 -0.56 -12.69
N TYR A 344 -6.20 -0.15 -11.44
CA TYR A 344 -5.13 0.00 -10.46
C TYR A 344 -5.25 -1.06 -9.37
N VAL A 345 -4.12 -1.58 -8.93
CA VAL A 345 -4.05 -2.57 -7.85
C VAL A 345 -4.02 -1.87 -6.49
N TYR A 346 -4.80 -2.39 -5.55
CA TYR A 346 -4.73 -1.96 -4.15
C TYR A 346 -3.64 -2.74 -3.39
N PHE A 347 -3.87 -4.05 -3.21
CA PHE A 347 -2.94 -4.94 -2.53
C PHE A 347 -2.21 -5.83 -3.52
N THR A 348 -0.90 -5.96 -3.32
CA THR A 348 -0.06 -6.95 -4.00
C THR A 348 0.25 -8.10 -3.04
N PRO A 349 -0.58 -9.17 -3.00
CA PRO A 349 -0.33 -10.31 -2.12
C PRO A 349 1.06 -10.90 -2.32
N VAL A 350 1.71 -11.21 -1.19
CA VAL A 350 3.00 -11.90 -1.11
C VAL A 350 2.79 -13.40 -0.90
N ARG A 351 1.66 -13.78 -0.30
CA ARG A 351 1.18 -15.15 -0.16
C ARG A 351 1.36 -15.93 -1.47
N PRO A 352 2.12 -17.04 -1.45
CA PRO A 352 2.31 -17.88 -2.62
C PRO A 352 0.98 -18.34 -3.21
N ARG A 353 0.90 -18.32 -4.54
CA ARG A 353 -0.25 -18.81 -5.33
C ARG A 353 -1.54 -18.02 -5.10
N HIS A 354 -1.43 -16.73 -4.80
CA HIS A 354 -2.54 -15.79 -4.83
C HIS A 354 -2.44 -14.82 -6.01
N TYR A 355 -3.44 -13.97 -6.19
CA TYR A 355 -3.55 -13.00 -7.28
C TYR A 355 -3.93 -11.63 -6.74
N ARG A 356 -3.79 -10.59 -7.57
CA ARG A 356 -4.14 -9.20 -7.24
C ARG A 356 -5.33 -8.73 -8.04
N VAL A 357 -6.12 -7.83 -7.46
CA VAL A 357 -7.34 -7.25 -8.07
C VAL A 357 -7.03 -5.90 -8.71
N TYR A 358 -7.68 -5.61 -9.83
CA TYR A 358 -7.63 -4.33 -10.54
C TYR A 358 -8.92 -3.54 -10.35
N SER A 359 -8.79 -2.24 -10.15
CA SER A 359 -9.93 -1.32 -10.19
C SER A 359 -10.53 -1.22 -11.60
N ALA A 360 -11.77 -0.73 -11.70
CA ALA A 360 -12.37 -0.32 -12.96
C ALA A 360 -12.81 1.16 -12.90
N PRO A 361 -12.70 1.92 -14.00
CA PRO A 361 -13.23 3.27 -14.09
C PRO A 361 -14.71 3.32 -13.69
N ASN A 362 -15.10 4.38 -12.99
CA ASN A 362 -16.48 4.61 -12.54
C ASN A 362 -17.07 3.56 -11.58
N GLN A 363 -16.29 2.60 -11.11
CA GLN A 363 -16.73 1.56 -10.16
C GLN A 363 -16.01 1.69 -8.81
N ALA A 364 -14.68 1.67 -8.83
CA ALA A 364 -13.84 1.65 -7.64
C ALA A 364 -13.26 3.03 -7.34
N MET A 365 -13.45 3.51 -6.10
CA MET A 365 -13.04 4.83 -5.62
C MET A 365 -12.09 4.69 -4.41
N TRP A 366 -11.09 3.84 -4.55
CA TRP A 366 -10.15 3.56 -3.45
C TRP A 366 -9.00 4.58 -3.39
N CYS A 367 -8.29 4.65 -2.26
CA CYS A 367 -7.06 5.45 -2.15
C CYS A 367 -6.03 5.05 -3.22
N CYS A 368 -5.86 3.76 -3.49
CA CYS A 368 -4.95 3.23 -4.51
C CYS A 368 -5.39 3.51 -5.94
N VAL A 369 -6.67 3.81 -6.17
CA VAL A 369 -7.13 4.36 -7.46
C VAL A 369 -6.58 5.78 -7.62
N GLY A 370 -6.71 6.62 -6.59
CA GLY A 370 -6.17 7.97 -6.59
C GLY A 370 -4.66 8.02 -6.84
N SER A 371 -3.86 7.31 -6.03
CA SER A 371 -2.41 7.26 -6.25
C SER A 371 -2.03 6.53 -7.56
N GLY A 372 -2.80 5.52 -7.97
CA GLY A 372 -2.66 4.84 -9.26
C GLY A 372 -2.78 5.80 -10.45
N MET A 373 -3.78 6.68 -10.45
CA MET A 373 -3.94 7.73 -11.48
C MET A 373 -2.67 8.58 -11.64
N GLU A 374 -2.02 8.93 -10.54
CA GLU A 374 -0.81 9.74 -10.54
C GLU A 374 0.47 8.96 -10.90
N ASN A 375 0.60 7.72 -10.41
CA ASN A 375 1.78 6.86 -10.59
C ASN A 375 2.25 6.80 -12.04
N HIS A 376 1.34 6.48 -12.95
CA HIS A 376 1.67 6.28 -14.36
C HIS A 376 1.74 7.59 -15.15
N SER A 377 1.47 8.73 -14.52
CA SER A 377 1.50 10.06 -15.15
C SER A 377 2.85 10.76 -15.02
N LYS A 378 3.80 10.18 -14.27
CA LYS A 378 5.02 10.88 -13.84
C LYS A 378 6.33 10.10 -13.97
N TYR A 379 6.37 9.01 -14.75
CA TYR A 379 7.59 8.19 -14.93
C TYR A 379 8.83 8.97 -15.37
N GLY A 380 8.67 10.11 -16.05
CA GLY A 380 9.78 10.95 -16.51
C GLY A 380 10.47 11.77 -15.42
N GLN A 381 9.84 11.99 -14.25
CA GLN A 381 10.26 13.02 -13.30
C GLN A 381 11.59 12.71 -12.60
N PHE A 382 11.91 11.43 -12.43
CA PHE A 382 13.09 10.97 -11.72
C PHE A 382 14.12 10.28 -12.62
N ILE A 383 13.91 10.26 -13.95
CA ILE A 383 14.92 9.71 -14.88
C ILE A 383 16.19 10.55 -14.83
N TYR A 384 16.01 11.87 -14.84
CA TYR A 384 17.07 12.84 -14.69
C TYR A 384 16.72 13.84 -13.60
N THR A 385 17.74 14.28 -12.87
CA THR A 385 17.69 15.45 -11.99
C THR A 385 18.91 16.30 -12.27
N HIS A 386 18.92 17.57 -11.88
CA HIS A 386 20.05 18.44 -12.15
C HIS A 386 20.30 19.44 -11.03
N THR A 387 21.57 19.79 -10.83
CA THR A 387 22.01 20.89 -9.97
C THR A 387 23.10 21.67 -10.71
N SER A 388 22.93 22.99 -10.85
CA SER A 388 23.88 23.87 -11.55
C SER A 388 24.30 23.35 -12.94
N ASP A 389 25.55 22.89 -13.08
CA ASP A 389 26.18 22.37 -14.31
C ASP A 389 26.24 20.82 -14.35
N SER A 390 25.47 20.15 -13.49
CA SER A 390 25.51 18.70 -13.33
C SER A 390 24.15 18.06 -13.58
N LEU A 391 24.14 17.04 -14.44
CA LEU A 391 22.97 16.23 -14.78
C LEU A 391 23.14 14.83 -14.20
N PHE A 392 22.27 14.45 -13.28
CA PHE A 392 22.21 13.08 -12.77
C PHE A 392 21.39 12.21 -13.71
N VAL A 393 21.94 11.07 -14.08
CA VAL A 393 21.25 10.00 -14.80
C VAL A 393 20.89 8.93 -13.78
N ASN A 394 19.68 9.05 -13.24
CA ASN A 394 19.20 8.22 -12.13
C ASN A 394 18.63 6.89 -12.64
N LEU A 395 17.74 6.93 -13.65
CA LEU A 395 17.06 5.73 -14.15
C LEU A 395 17.47 5.39 -15.58
N PHE A 396 17.48 4.09 -15.89
CA PHE A 396 17.82 3.59 -17.22
C PHE A 396 16.56 3.35 -18.05
N ILE A 397 15.88 4.44 -18.41
CA ILE A 397 14.60 4.41 -19.14
C ILE A 397 14.76 5.17 -20.46
N ALA A 398 14.34 4.54 -21.56
CA ALA A 398 14.41 5.13 -22.88
C ALA A 398 13.61 6.45 -22.93
N SER A 399 14.30 7.56 -23.19
CA SER A 399 13.71 8.89 -23.06
C SER A 399 14.50 9.96 -23.81
N THR A 400 13.92 11.15 -23.91
CA THR A 400 14.59 12.37 -24.36
C THR A 400 14.46 13.43 -23.27
N LEU A 401 15.51 14.22 -23.07
CA LEU A 401 15.47 15.40 -22.22
C LEU A 401 15.84 16.63 -23.06
N ASP A 402 14.98 17.62 -22.98
CA ASP A 402 15.29 18.99 -23.34
C ASP A 402 15.73 19.72 -22.06
N TRP A 403 17.02 20.03 -21.98
CA TRP A 403 17.59 20.78 -20.87
C TRP A 403 17.71 22.26 -21.25
N ALA A 404 16.55 22.91 -21.35
CA ALA A 404 16.40 24.25 -21.90
C ALA A 404 17.36 25.29 -21.30
N ASN A 405 17.55 25.29 -19.98
CA ASN A 405 18.46 26.23 -19.29
C ASN A 405 19.92 26.11 -19.74
N GLN A 406 20.35 24.92 -20.17
CA GLN A 406 21.69 24.68 -20.72
C GLN A 406 21.72 24.69 -22.25
N LYS A 407 20.56 24.79 -22.92
CA LYS A 407 20.39 24.66 -24.37
C LYS A 407 20.98 23.34 -24.90
N ILE A 408 20.79 22.25 -24.14
CA ILE A 408 21.26 20.90 -24.47
C ILE A 408 20.07 19.97 -24.65
N GLY A 409 20.04 19.24 -25.76
CA GLY A 409 19.11 18.13 -25.96
C GLY A 409 19.83 16.79 -25.83
N LEU A 410 19.29 15.84 -25.07
CA LEU A 410 19.81 14.47 -24.98
C LEU A 410 18.75 13.41 -25.31
N LYS A 411 19.23 12.26 -25.78
CA LYS A 411 18.44 11.04 -25.95
C LYS A 411 19.10 9.89 -25.20
N GLN A 412 18.33 9.22 -24.35
CA GLN A 412 18.72 7.95 -23.77
C GLN A 412 18.13 6.79 -24.57
N GLU A 413 19.02 6.01 -25.18
CA GLU A 413 18.67 4.80 -25.91
C GLU A 413 19.03 3.58 -25.07
N THR A 414 18.03 2.79 -24.74
CA THR A 414 18.20 1.54 -23.99
C THR A 414 16.98 0.64 -24.17
N SER A 415 17.19 -0.67 -24.04
CA SER A 415 16.12 -1.65 -23.87
C SER A 415 16.10 -2.24 -22.46
N PHE A 416 16.80 -1.63 -21.50
CA PHE A 416 16.82 -2.05 -20.11
C PHE A 416 15.38 -2.24 -19.57
N PRO A 417 15.09 -3.34 -18.85
CA PRO A 417 16.03 -4.36 -18.37
C PRO A 417 16.35 -5.51 -19.34
N GLU A 418 15.85 -5.51 -20.59
CA GLU A 418 16.14 -6.60 -21.55
C GLU A 418 17.58 -6.63 -22.05
N SER A 419 18.29 -5.50 -21.99
CA SER A 419 19.73 -5.46 -22.21
C SER A 419 20.43 -4.70 -21.08
N GLY A 420 21.64 -5.16 -20.75
CA GLY A 420 22.55 -4.50 -19.82
C GLY A 420 23.34 -3.36 -20.47
N GLN A 421 22.73 -2.55 -21.35
CA GLN A 421 23.40 -1.41 -21.98
C GLN A 421 22.44 -0.22 -22.10
N SER A 422 22.97 0.98 -21.84
CA SER A 422 22.27 2.23 -22.06
C SER A 422 23.24 3.27 -22.63
N LYS A 423 22.71 4.15 -23.49
CA LYS A 423 23.48 5.20 -24.18
C LYS A 423 22.82 6.55 -23.96
N ILE A 424 23.61 7.55 -23.63
CA ILE A 424 23.21 8.97 -23.67
C ILE A 424 23.85 9.58 -24.92
N ILE A 425 23.01 10.12 -25.81
CA ILE A 425 23.41 10.77 -27.05
C ILE A 425 23.08 12.25 -26.92
N ILE A 426 24.06 13.11 -27.15
CA ILE A 426 23.82 14.55 -27.23
C ILE A 426 23.23 14.85 -28.60
N THR A 427 21.97 15.26 -28.64
CA THR A 427 21.20 15.50 -29.87
C THR A 427 21.26 16.96 -30.32
N GLU A 428 21.47 17.89 -29.39
CA GLU A 428 21.48 19.32 -29.65
C GLU A 428 22.42 20.06 -28.69
N GLY A 429 22.97 21.18 -29.17
CA GLY A 429 23.78 22.11 -28.39
C GLY A 429 25.24 21.66 -28.17
N SER A 430 25.94 22.47 -27.40
CA SER A 430 27.30 22.19 -26.91
C SER A 430 27.59 23.00 -25.66
N GLY A 431 28.28 22.43 -24.68
CA GLY A 431 28.61 23.11 -23.44
C GLY A 431 29.48 22.28 -22.49
N SER A 432 30.08 22.94 -21.50
CA SER A 432 30.79 22.27 -20.41
C SER A 432 29.79 21.89 -19.32
N PHE A 433 29.60 20.60 -19.07
CA PHE A 433 28.78 20.12 -17.96
C PHE A 433 29.21 18.71 -17.53
N THR A 434 28.75 18.31 -16.36
CA THR A 434 29.02 16.99 -15.79
C THR A 434 27.80 16.09 -15.96
N ILE A 435 27.98 14.90 -16.53
CA ILE A 435 26.97 13.84 -16.47
C ILE A 435 27.35 12.93 -15.30
N LEU A 436 26.51 12.86 -14.28
CA LEU A 436 26.64 11.98 -13.11
C LEU A 436 25.86 10.69 -13.40
N VAL A 437 26.55 9.65 -13.84
CA VAL A 437 25.91 8.36 -14.15
C VAL A 437 25.78 7.54 -12.87
N ARG A 438 24.56 7.09 -12.52
CA ARG A 438 24.39 6.18 -11.38
C ARG A 438 25.15 4.88 -11.62
N TYR A 439 25.92 4.45 -10.63
CA TYR A 439 26.44 3.10 -10.47
C TYR A 439 25.53 2.37 -9.47
N PRO A 440 24.57 1.55 -9.93
CA PRO A 440 23.60 0.88 -9.06
C PRO A 440 24.24 -0.06 -8.03
N ALA A 441 23.61 -0.18 -6.85
CA ALA A 441 24.06 -1.09 -5.80
C ALA A 441 24.12 -2.58 -6.23
N TRP A 442 23.28 -2.98 -7.19
CA TRP A 442 23.18 -4.37 -7.63
C TRP A 442 24.26 -4.78 -8.65
N ILE A 443 25.08 -3.84 -9.14
CA ILE A 443 26.23 -4.17 -9.99
C ILE A 443 27.44 -4.43 -9.10
N ALA A 444 28.13 -5.56 -9.32
CA ALA A 444 29.35 -5.89 -8.58
C ALA A 444 30.47 -4.88 -8.84
N ASP A 445 31.30 -4.63 -7.81
CA ASP A 445 32.39 -3.65 -7.88
C ASP A 445 33.33 -3.89 -9.08
N GLY A 446 33.76 -2.80 -9.71
CA GLY A 446 34.57 -2.82 -10.93
C GLY A 446 33.91 -3.43 -12.20
N LYS A 447 32.61 -3.75 -12.20
CA LYS A 447 31.96 -4.38 -13.38
C LYS A 447 31.21 -3.43 -14.31
N MET A 448 30.89 -2.21 -13.87
CA MET A 448 30.32 -1.19 -14.75
C MET A 448 31.40 -0.64 -15.70
N ASP A 449 31.19 -0.73 -17.02
CA ASP A 449 32.07 -0.14 -18.04
C ASP A 449 31.43 1.13 -18.60
N ILE A 450 32.21 2.20 -18.77
CA ILE A 450 31.79 3.46 -19.37
C ILE A 450 32.67 3.75 -20.58
N ARG A 451 32.04 4.14 -21.69
CA ARG A 451 32.71 4.55 -22.93
C ARG A 451 32.19 5.87 -23.44
N ILE A 452 33.09 6.69 -23.96
CA ILE A 452 32.78 7.99 -24.56
C ILE A 452 33.26 7.94 -26.00
N ASN A 453 32.34 8.10 -26.95
CA ASN A 453 32.62 7.98 -28.39
C ASN A 453 33.40 6.69 -28.72
N GLY A 454 32.99 5.57 -28.10
CA GLY A 454 33.60 4.25 -28.27
C GLY A 454 34.88 3.98 -27.46
N LYS A 455 35.48 5.00 -26.83
CA LYS A 455 36.72 4.85 -26.04
C LYS A 455 36.40 4.63 -24.56
N SER A 456 37.05 3.66 -23.93
CA SER A 456 36.91 3.41 -22.49
C SER A 456 37.25 4.64 -21.66
N PHE A 457 36.41 4.90 -20.65
CA PHE A 457 36.57 5.97 -19.68
C PHE A 457 36.88 5.35 -18.32
N ALA A 458 38.10 5.55 -17.83
CA ALA A 458 38.49 5.07 -16.52
C ALA A 458 37.78 5.88 -15.42
N HIS A 459 37.25 5.19 -14.42
CA HIS A 459 36.63 5.80 -13.25
C HIS A 459 36.92 5.00 -11.99
N ALA A 460 36.81 5.65 -10.83
CA ALA A 460 36.96 5.04 -9.50
C ALA A 460 35.60 4.83 -8.78
N GLY A 461 34.47 5.00 -9.47
CA GLY A 461 33.14 4.84 -8.88
C GLY A 461 32.91 3.45 -8.28
N LYS A 462 32.04 3.41 -7.27
CA LYS A 462 31.65 2.21 -6.52
C LYS A 462 30.16 1.92 -6.66
N PRO A 463 29.71 0.67 -6.41
CA PRO A 463 28.27 0.39 -6.32
C PRO A 463 27.56 1.34 -5.35
N SER A 464 26.34 1.74 -5.68
CA SER A 464 25.55 2.77 -4.99
C SER A 464 26.28 4.12 -4.91
N SER A 465 26.81 4.61 -6.04
CA SER A 465 27.38 5.96 -6.17
C SER A 465 27.07 6.61 -7.53
N TYR A 466 27.56 7.83 -7.75
CA TYR A 466 27.54 8.48 -9.05
C TYR A 466 28.94 8.61 -9.62
N ILE A 467 29.12 8.25 -10.90
CA ILE A 467 30.37 8.44 -11.64
C ILE A 467 30.31 9.78 -12.38
N PRO A 468 31.12 10.79 -12.00
CA PRO A 468 31.15 12.08 -12.69
C PRO A 468 31.90 11.98 -14.02
N VAL A 469 31.22 12.37 -15.10
CA VAL A 469 31.81 12.51 -16.44
C VAL A 469 31.72 13.98 -16.87
N LYS A 470 32.74 14.76 -16.51
CA LYS A 470 32.84 16.19 -16.85
C LYS A 470 33.53 16.40 -18.19
N ARG A 471 32.84 17.02 -19.15
CA ARG A 471 33.37 17.31 -20.50
C ARG A 471 32.72 18.54 -21.13
N ASN A 472 33.38 19.01 -22.19
CA ASN A 472 32.73 19.84 -23.21
C ASN A 472 31.96 18.91 -24.16
N TRP A 473 30.70 18.67 -23.82
CA TRP A 473 29.81 17.86 -24.63
C TRP A 473 29.33 18.65 -25.84
N LYS A 474 29.17 17.99 -26.98
CA LYS A 474 28.57 18.57 -28.19
C LYS A 474 27.66 17.58 -28.88
N LYS A 475 26.75 18.10 -29.71
CA LYS A 475 25.92 17.29 -30.60
C LYS A 475 26.73 16.18 -31.29
N GLY A 476 26.21 14.96 -31.19
CA GLY A 476 26.83 13.75 -31.74
C GLY A 476 27.71 12.98 -30.76
N ASP A 477 28.08 13.56 -29.61
CA ASP A 477 28.78 12.80 -28.57
C ASP A 477 27.88 11.71 -27.98
N VAL A 478 28.48 10.56 -27.68
CA VAL A 478 27.81 9.37 -27.14
C VAL A 478 28.53 8.87 -25.89
N LEU A 479 27.81 8.82 -24.78
CA LEU A 479 28.20 8.17 -23.54
C LEU A 479 27.48 6.83 -23.43
N THR A 480 28.21 5.72 -23.51
CA THR A 480 27.67 4.37 -23.35
C THR A 480 28.08 3.82 -21.99
N PHE A 481 27.18 3.15 -21.29
CA PHE A 481 27.51 2.42 -20.07
C PHE A 481 26.86 1.03 -20.06
N THR A 482 27.60 0.07 -19.53
CA THR A 482 27.14 -1.32 -19.37
C THR A 482 26.64 -1.56 -17.95
N LEU A 483 25.59 -2.36 -17.85
CA LEU A 483 24.86 -2.62 -16.63
C LEU A 483 24.75 -4.15 -16.43
N PRO A 484 25.86 -4.84 -16.12
CA PRO A 484 25.87 -6.30 -16.02
C PRO A 484 25.03 -6.77 -14.84
N MET A 485 23.87 -7.35 -15.14
CA MET A 485 22.98 -7.92 -14.13
C MET A 485 23.47 -9.29 -13.67
N THR A 486 23.46 -9.51 -12.37
CA THR A 486 23.58 -10.83 -11.74
C THR A 486 22.22 -11.25 -11.17
N THR A 487 22.07 -12.54 -10.91
CA THR A 487 20.91 -13.08 -10.18
C THR A 487 21.32 -13.23 -8.71
N ARG A 488 20.44 -12.86 -7.78
CA ARG A 488 20.63 -13.06 -6.33
C ARG A 488 19.30 -13.44 -5.67
N ILE A 489 19.37 -13.80 -4.40
CA ILE A 489 18.18 -13.90 -3.54
C ILE A 489 18.03 -12.67 -2.64
N GLU A 490 16.80 -12.41 -2.21
CA GLU A 490 16.48 -11.50 -1.11
C GLU A 490 15.52 -12.19 -0.15
N HIS A 491 15.82 -12.15 1.15
CA HIS A 491 14.96 -12.76 2.18
C HIS A 491 13.73 -11.89 2.46
N LEU A 492 12.64 -12.53 2.85
CA LEU A 492 11.50 -11.85 3.46
C LEU A 492 11.94 -11.31 4.84
N PRO A 493 11.80 -10.01 5.14
CA PRO A 493 12.13 -9.46 6.45
C PRO A 493 11.46 -10.24 7.59
N ASP A 494 12.24 -10.53 8.63
CA ASP A 494 11.87 -11.36 9.79
C ASP A 494 11.37 -12.78 9.48
N GLN A 495 11.48 -13.24 8.23
CA GLN A 495 11.07 -14.58 7.77
C GLN A 495 12.12 -15.14 6.79
N PRO A 496 13.37 -15.38 7.24
CA PRO A 496 14.50 -15.68 6.36
C PRO A 496 14.35 -16.97 5.53
N SER A 497 13.49 -17.89 5.95
CA SER A 497 13.16 -19.09 5.17
C SER A 497 12.36 -18.82 3.90
N TYR A 498 11.86 -17.59 3.70
CA TYR A 498 11.22 -17.20 2.44
C TYR A 498 12.16 -16.32 1.62
N ILE A 499 12.46 -16.74 0.39
CA ILE A 499 13.40 -16.07 -0.51
C ILE A 499 12.70 -15.60 -1.80
N ALA A 500 13.10 -14.45 -2.31
CA ALA A 500 12.71 -13.93 -3.61
C ALA A 500 13.93 -13.90 -4.55
N PHE A 501 13.73 -14.16 -5.84
CA PHE A 501 14.80 -14.10 -6.83
C PHE A 501 14.84 -12.72 -7.51
N MET A 502 16.01 -12.09 -7.55
CA MET A 502 16.23 -10.79 -8.18
C MET A 502 17.24 -10.92 -9.32
N ARG A 503 16.96 -10.32 -10.48
CA ARG A 503 17.90 -10.16 -11.61
C ARG A 503 18.21 -8.68 -11.79
N GLY A 504 19.41 -8.24 -11.40
CA GLY A 504 19.68 -6.80 -11.25
C GLY A 504 18.67 -6.16 -10.28
N PRO A 505 17.90 -5.13 -10.67
CA PRO A 505 16.85 -4.57 -9.82
C PRO A 505 15.49 -5.26 -9.99
N ILE A 506 15.36 -6.25 -10.88
CA ILE A 506 14.07 -6.82 -11.28
C ILE A 506 13.72 -8.05 -10.44
N LEU A 507 12.57 -8.03 -9.79
CA LEU A 507 11.99 -9.19 -9.12
C LEU A 507 11.51 -10.20 -10.15
N LEU A 508 11.95 -11.45 -9.99
CA LEU A 508 11.46 -12.59 -10.74
C LEU A 508 10.39 -13.33 -9.94
N ALA A 509 9.32 -13.72 -10.63
CA ALA A 509 8.22 -14.47 -10.06
C ALA A 509 7.75 -15.54 -11.06
N ALA A 510 6.99 -16.51 -10.57
CA ALA A 510 6.39 -17.54 -11.40
C ALA A 510 4.87 -17.40 -11.43
N ARG A 511 4.27 -17.69 -12.58
CA ARG A 511 2.84 -17.96 -12.66
C ARG A 511 2.52 -19.26 -11.93
N SER A 512 1.36 -19.32 -11.30
CA SER A 512 0.84 -20.52 -10.67
C SER A 512 -0.54 -20.85 -11.24
N ALA A 513 -0.80 -22.13 -11.49
CA ALA A 513 -2.07 -22.61 -12.00
C ALA A 513 -3.21 -22.39 -11.00
N GLY A 514 -4.41 -22.13 -11.53
CA GLY A 514 -5.68 -21.99 -10.82
C GLY A 514 -6.69 -21.26 -11.70
N ASP A 515 -7.82 -21.91 -11.99
CA ASP A 515 -8.72 -21.49 -13.08
C ASP A 515 -9.69 -20.35 -12.69
N SER A 516 -9.82 -20.05 -11.39
CA SER A 516 -10.75 -19.03 -10.90
C SER A 516 -10.02 -17.88 -10.21
N LEU A 517 -10.20 -16.68 -10.78
CA LEU A 517 -9.75 -15.38 -10.26
C LEU A 517 -10.99 -14.48 -10.02
N PRO A 518 -11.87 -14.84 -9.07
CA PRO A 518 -13.14 -14.14 -8.89
C PRO A 518 -12.90 -12.69 -8.46
N GLY A 519 -13.58 -11.74 -9.09
CA GLY A 519 -13.39 -10.32 -8.78
C GLY A 519 -12.02 -9.78 -9.21
N LEU A 520 -11.33 -10.42 -10.16
CA LEU A 520 -10.06 -9.94 -10.73
C LEU A 520 -10.13 -8.47 -11.17
N VAL A 521 -11.26 -8.08 -11.77
CA VAL A 521 -11.64 -6.68 -11.99
C VAL A 521 -12.77 -6.36 -11.03
N ALA A 522 -12.56 -5.36 -10.19
CA ALA A 522 -13.48 -5.01 -9.13
C ALA A 522 -14.73 -4.28 -9.64
N ASP A 523 -15.84 -4.52 -8.96
CA ASP A 523 -17.06 -3.75 -9.06
C ASP A 523 -17.10 -2.61 -8.02
N GLY A 524 -18.25 -1.94 -7.89
CA GLY A 524 -18.46 -0.89 -6.90
C GLY A 524 -18.65 -1.36 -5.45
N SER A 525 -18.48 -2.65 -5.15
CA SER A 525 -18.75 -3.21 -3.82
C SER A 525 -17.78 -2.70 -2.75
N ARG A 526 -18.27 -2.63 -1.51
CA ARG A 526 -17.41 -2.46 -0.33
C ARG A 526 -16.55 -3.73 -0.22
N TRP A 527 -15.23 -3.56 -0.12
CA TRP A 527 -14.22 -4.64 -0.15
C TRP A 527 -13.88 -5.24 -1.52
N GLY A 528 -14.35 -4.64 -2.61
CA GLY A 528 -14.00 -5.08 -3.97
C GLY A 528 -12.50 -4.99 -4.31
N HIS A 529 -11.68 -4.33 -3.48
CA HIS A 529 -10.22 -4.24 -3.66
C HIS A 529 -9.45 -5.47 -3.15
N ILE A 530 -10.10 -6.38 -2.42
CA ILE A 530 -9.48 -7.57 -1.85
C ILE A 530 -9.66 -8.76 -2.80
N ALA A 531 -8.60 -9.54 -3.01
CA ALA A 531 -8.63 -10.78 -3.78
C ALA A 531 -9.29 -11.91 -2.98
N HIS A 532 -10.64 -11.96 -2.96
CA HIS A 532 -11.45 -12.93 -2.18
C HIS A 532 -11.42 -14.37 -2.69
N GLY A 533 -10.72 -14.64 -3.80
CA GLY A 533 -10.63 -15.98 -4.36
C GLY A 533 -10.00 -16.98 -3.39
N GLU A 534 -10.17 -18.26 -3.69
CA GLU A 534 -9.72 -19.35 -2.83
C GLU A 534 -8.26 -19.18 -2.40
N ARG A 535 -8.00 -19.38 -1.10
CA ARG A 535 -6.64 -19.40 -0.55
C ARG A 535 -6.10 -20.83 -0.62
N LEU A 536 -5.25 -21.10 -1.61
CA LEU A 536 -4.61 -22.40 -1.76
C LEU A 536 -3.67 -22.68 -0.58
N PRO A 537 -3.59 -23.93 -0.06
CA PRO A 537 -2.73 -24.24 1.08
C PRO A 537 -1.26 -23.90 0.82
N VAL A 538 -0.63 -23.16 1.74
CA VAL A 538 0.76 -22.67 1.57
C VAL A 538 1.75 -23.83 1.55
N GLU A 539 1.49 -24.85 2.36
CA GLU A 539 2.25 -26.09 2.45
C GLU A 539 2.25 -26.92 1.16
N SER A 540 1.28 -26.69 0.27
CA SER A 540 1.20 -27.29 -1.06
C SER A 540 1.93 -26.49 -2.14
N SER A 541 2.44 -25.31 -1.80
CA SER A 541 3.30 -24.52 -2.70
C SER A 541 4.62 -25.27 -2.95
N PRO A 542 5.29 -25.03 -4.10
CA PRO A 542 6.65 -25.52 -4.29
C PRO A 542 7.58 -25.02 -3.18
N ILE A 543 8.36 -25.94 -2.61
CA ILE A 543 9.33 -25.67 -1.54
C ILE A 543 10.73 -25.98 -2.06
N ILE A 544 11.64 -25.02 -2.00
CA ILE A 544 13.04 -25.19 -2.38
C ILE A 544 13.76 -25.95 -1.26
N LEU A 545 14.52 -26.98 -1.64
CA LEU A 545 15.38 -27.71 -0.71
C LEU A 545 16.84 -27.56 -1.13
N ASP A 546 17.62 -26.86 -0.32
CA ASP A 546 19.07 -26.72 -0.57
C ASP A 546 19.85 -26.43 0.71
N ASP A 547 21.03 -27.03 0.85
CA ASP A 547 21.92 -26.74 1.96
C ASP A 547 22.77 -25.47 1.71
N ASP A 548 22.85 -24.99 0.46
CA ASP A 548 23.55 -23.76 0.06
C ASP A 548 22.55 -22.76 -0.55
N LEU A 549 21.69 -22.21 0.32
CA LEU A 549 20.65 -21.28 -0.08
C LEU A 549 21.20 -19.95 -0.60
N ASP A 550 22.33 -19.47 -0.09
CA ASP A 550 22.89 -18.16 -0.48
C ASP A 550 23.32 -18.13 -1.95
N ASN A 551 23.77 -19.26 -2.51
CA ASN A 551 24.21 -19.38 -3.89
C ASN A 551 23.17 -20.06 -4.80
N ILE A 552 21.92 -20.25 -4.32
CA ILE A 552 20.89 -20.99 -5.08
C ILE A 552 20.51 -20.30 -6.40
N ALA A 553 20.68 -18.98 -6.47
CA ALA A 553 20.42 -18.17 -7.67
C ALA A 553 21.31 -18.56 -8.87
N ASP A 554 22.52 -19.09 -8.63
CA ASP A 554 23.46 -19.51 -9.68
C ASP A 554 22.99 -20.76 -10.44
N ARG A 555 22.01 -21.48 -9.89
CA ARG A 555 21.46 -22.71 -10.47
C ARG A 555 20.25 -22.45 -11.38
N LEU A 556 19.82 -21.19 -11.49
CA LEU A 556 18.81 -20.78 -12.46
C LEU A 556 19.38 -20.82 -13.87
N LYS A 557 18.68 -21.49 -14.80
CA LYS A 557 19.07 -21.55 -16.21
C LYS A 557 18.23 -20.57 -17.03
N SER A 558 18.88 -19.76 -17.86
CA SER A 558 18.17 -18.88 -18.80
C SER A 558 17.39 -19.70 -19.83
N VAL A 559 16.14 -19.28 -20.09
CA VAL A 559 15.28 -19.89 -21.11
C VAL A 559 15.51 -19.20 -22.45
N ASN A 560 15.83 -19.94 -23.51
CA ASN A 560 16.05 -19.41 -24.86
C ASN A 560 17.05 -18.24 -24.93
N ASN A 561 18.07 -18.23 -24.06
CA ASN A 561 19.01 -17.11 -23.89
C ASN A 561 18.34 -15.77 -23.53
N SER A 562 17.14 -15.79 -22.94
CA SER A 562 16.45 -14.62 -22.40
C SER A 562 17.26 -14.00 -21.25
N ALA A 563 17.33 -12.66 -21.22
CA ALA A 563 18.02 -11.93 -20.15
C ALA A 563 17.26 -11.96 -18.81
N LEU A 564 15.95 -12.23 -18.85
CA LEU A 564 15.02 -12.05 -17.73
C LEU A 564 14.13 -13.27 -17.46
N THR A 565 14.23 -14.33 -18.25
CA THR A 565 13.40 -15.54 -18.09
C THR A 565 14.27 -16.72 -17.72
N PHE A 566 13.91 -17.43 -16.64
CA PHE A 566 14.70 -18.51 -16.08
C PHE A 566 13.87 -19.73 -15.71
N GLU A 567 14.49 -20.89 -15.74
CA GLU A 567 13.97 -22.15 -15.21
C GLU A 567 14.82 -22.58 -14.00
N PRO A 568 14.19 -22.97 -12.88
CA PRO A 568 14.89 -23.49 -11.71
C PRO A 568 15.23 -24.99 -11.87
N SER A 569 15.61 -25.44 -13.07
CA SER A 569 15.83 -26.88 -13.36
C SER A 569 17.01 -27.49 -12.61
N GLY A 570 17.93 -26.68 -12.09
CA GLY A 570 19.02 -27.10 -11.20
C GLY A 570 18.69 -27.04 -9.71
N ILE A 571 17.45 -26.67 -9.34
CA ILE A 571 17.01 -26.50 -7.96
C ILE A 571 16.07 -27.64 -7.60
N LYS A 572 16.36 -28.32 -6.49
CA LYS A 572 15.47 -29.36 -5.96
C LYS A 572 14.26 -28.70 -5.31
N MET A 573 13.06 -29.14 -5.70
CA MET A 573 11.81 -28.68 -5.11
C MET A 573 10.91 -29.84 -4.67
N LEU A 574 10.25 -29.68 -3.52
CA LEU A 574 9.05 -30.44 -3.18
C LEU A 574 7.82 -29.79 -3.80
N ASN A 575 6.75 -30.57 -3.98
CA ASN A 575 5.53 -30.13 -4.67
C ASN A 575 5.85 -29.48 -6.03
N ALA A 576 6.87 -30.02 -6.72
CA ALA A 576 7.40 -29.41 -7.92
C ALA A 576 6.33 -29.34 -9.01
N VAL A 577 6.18 -28.14 -9.57
CA VAL A 577 5.38 -27.88 -10.76
C VAL A 577 6.31 -27.30 -11.82
N PRO A 578 5.98 -27.36 -13.12
CA PRO A 578 6.71 -26.60 -14.13
C PRO A 578 6.72 -25.12 -13.75
N VAL A 579 7.91 -24.55 -13.57
CA VAL A 579 8.12 -23.17 -13.15
C VAL A 579 8.96 -22.45 -14.18
N THR A 580 8.43 -21.33 -14.66
CA THR A 580 9.19 -20.32 -15.40
C THR A 580 9.18 -19.04 -14.57
N LEU A 581 10.37 -18.56 -14.22
CA LEU A 581 10.59 -17.29 -13.56
C LEU A 581 10.67 -16.18 -14.61
N GLU A 582 9.84 -15.16 -14.49
CA GLU A 582 9.80 -13.98 -15.36
C GLU A 582 9.65 -12.69 -14.53
N PRO A 583 9.91 -11.49 -15.08
CA PRO A 583 9.72 -10.25 -14.34
C PRO A 583 8.30 -10.11 -13.78
N PHE A 584 8.19 -9.86 -12.47
CA PHE A 584 6.88 -9.81 -11.80
C PHE A 584 5.92 -8.79 -12.41
N TYR A 585 6.44 -7.66 -12.89
CA TYR A 585 5.64 -6.63 -13.56
C TYR A 585 5.00 -7.07 -14.89
N ARG A 586 5.31 -8.28 -15.39
CA ARG A 586 4.67 -8.88 -16.57
C ARG A 586 3.59 -9.90 -16.22
N ILE A 587 3.51 -10.31 -14.96
CA ILE A 587 2.59 -11.36 -14.52
C ILE A 587 1.26 -10.71 -14.18
N HIS A 588 0.31 -10.76 -15.11
CA HIS A 588 -1.09 -10.36 -14.92
C HIS A 588 -2.01 -11.56 -15.19
N ASP A 589 -3.28 -11.45 -14.78
CA ASP A 589 -4.32 -12.46 -14.98
C ASP A 589 -3.91 -13.87 -14.54
N SER A 590 -3.23 -13.94 -13.40
CA SER A 590 -2.66 -15.19 -12.91
C SER A 590 -2.47 -15.12 -11.40
N ARG A 591 -2.62 -16.28 -10.75
CA ARG A 591 -1.96 -16.51 -9.46
C ARG A 591 -0.45 -16.54 -9.67
N TYR A 592 0.32 -16.18 -8.65
CA TYR A 592 1.76 -16.11 -8.77
C TYR A 592 2.50 -16.47 -7.49
N ILE A 593 3.80 -16.72 -7.61
CA ILE A 593 4.73 -16.95 -6.50
C ILE A 593 5.91 -16.00 -6.70
N MET A 594 6.14 -15.11 -5.73
CA MET A 594 7.31 -14.21 -5.72
C MET A 594 8.29 -14.52 -4.58
N TYR A 595 7.78 -15.05 -3.47
CA TYR A 595 8.56 -15.57 -2.35
C TYR A 595 8.37 -17.08 -2.26
N TRP A 596 9.47 -17.80 -2.11
CA TRP A 596 9.53 -19.25 -2.10
C TRP A 596 9.99 -19.70 -0.72
N LEU A 597 9.27 -20.64 -0.11
CA LEU A 597 9.77 -21.31 1.08
C LEU A 597 11.01 -22.11 0.67
N ALA A 598 12.14 -21.80 1.28
CA ALA A 598 13.43 -22.42 1.02
C ALA A 598 14.03 -22.91 2.33
N LEU A 599 14.31 -24.20 2.38
CA LEU A 599 14.73 -24.90 3.58
C LEU A 599 16.01 -25.68 3.29
N ASP A 600 16.95 -25.59 4.22
CA ASP A 600 18.04 -26.55 4.32
C ASP A 600 17.53 -27.87 4.91
N LYS A 601 18.40 -28.88 5.00
CA LYS A 601 18.03 -30.19 5.55
C LYS A 601 17.42 -30.10 6.96
N ASN A 602 17.96 -29.23 7.82
CA ASN A 602 17.51 -29.08 9.21
C ASN A 602 16.16 -28.36 9.30
N GLY A 603 15.99 -27.30 8.51
CA GLY A 603 14.75 -26.55 8.37
C GLY A 603 13.63 -27.42 7.81
N TYR A 604 13.95 -28.29 6.84
CA TYR A 604 12.99 -29.24 6.30
C TYR A 604 12.52 -30.26 7.35
N GLN A 605 13.43 -30.83 8.13
CA GLN A 605 13.05 -31.74 9.22
C GLN A 605 12.15 -31.05 10.24
N SER A 606 12.53 -29.84 10.66
CA SER A 606 11.73 -29.03 11.60
C SER A 606 10.34 -28.71 11.07
N TYR A 607 10.24 -28.42 9.77
CA TYR A 607 8.98 -28.17 9.08
C TYR A 607 8.07 -29.40 9.07
N ILE A 608 8.60 -30.58 8.72
CA ILE A 608 7.86 -31.84 8.75
C ILE A 608 7.44 -32.21 10.18
N ASP A 609 8.30 -32.06 11.18
CA ASP A 609 7.98 -32.33 12.58
C ASP A 609 6.87 -31.39 13.09
N SER A 610 6.82 -30.16 12.59
CA SER A 610 5.74 -29.21 12.88
C SER A 610 4.42 -29.65 12.25
N LEU A 611 4.41 -30.02 10.96
CA LEU A 611 3.22 -30.54 10.29
C LEU A 611 2.70 -31.83 10.94
N GLY A 612 3.61 -32.74 11.31
CA GLY A 612 3.28 -33.95 12.05
C GLY A 612 2.63 -33.66 13.40
N ARG A 613 3.12 -32.66 14.15
CA ARG A 613 2.49 -32.23 15.41
C ARG A 613 1.11 -31.64 15.21
N ILE A 614 0.93 -30.78 14.20
CA ILE A 614 -0.38 -30.17 13.89
C ILE A 614 -1.40 -31.27 13.53
N GLU A 615 -1.01 -32.24 12.71
CA GLU A 615 -1.88 -33.34 12.30
C GLU A 615 -2.19 -34.29 13.47
N GLN A 616 -1.22 -34.61 14.32
CA GLN A 616 -1.46 -35.39 15.54
C GLN A 616 -2.43 -34.68 16.50
N GLN A 617 -2.30 -33.36 16.66
CA GLN A 617 -3.23 -32.57 17.47
C GLN A 617 -4.64 -32.58 16.87
N ARG A 618 -4.78 -32.48 15.54
CA ARG A 618 -6.07 -32.58 14.84
C ARG A 618 -6.73 -33.93 15.06
N LEU A 619 -5.98 -35.03 14.83
CA LEU A 619 -6.47 -36.40 15.02
C LEU A 619 -6.83 -36.70 16.48
N GLN A 620 -6.07 -36.17 17.44
CA GLN A 620 -6.37 -36.32 18.86
C GLN A 620 -7.65 -35.58 19.25
N LEU A 621 -7.83 -34.35 18.76
CA LEU A 621 -9.05 -33.57 18.99
C LEU A 621 -10.29 -34.26 18.39
N GLU A 622 -10.16 -34.83 17.19
CA GLU A 622 -11.23 -35.62 16.56
C GLU A 622 -11.60 -36.85 17.39
N LYS A 623 -10.63 -37.62 17.88
CA LYS A 623 -10.88 -38.79 18.75
C LYS A 623 -11.61 -38.44 20.05
N GLN A 624 -11.40 -37.23 20.58
CA GLN A 624 -12.01 -36.76 21.82
C GLN A 624 -13.39 -36.12 21.59
N THR A 625 -13.71 -35.73 20.35
CA THR A 625 -14.95 -35.01 20.02
C THR A 625 -16.15 -35.92 20.21
N VAL A 626 -17.08 -35.47 21.04
CA VAL A 626 -18.40 -36.10 21.28
C VAL A 626 -19.44 -35.50 20.36
N ASP A 627 -19.41 -34.18 20.19
CA ASP A 627 -20.29 -33.46 19.27
C ASP A 627 -19.63 -32.17 18.77
N VAL A 628 -20.02 -31.69 17.59
CA VAL A 628 -19.40 -30.51 16.95
C VAL A 628 -20.41 -29.70 16.15
N VAL A 629 -20.35 -28.38 16.35
CA VAL A 629 -21.06 -27.40 15.54
C VAL A 629 -20.05 -26.59 14.75
N ALA A 630 -20.38 -26.31 13.49
CA ALA A 630 -19.70 -25.32 12.65
C ALA A 630 -20.59 -24.08 12.50
N PRO A 631 -20.42 -23.06 13.37
CA PRO A 631 -21.20 -21.82 13.30
C PRO A 631 -21.02 -21.08 11.97
N GLY A 632 -22.09 -20.45 11.50
CA GLY A 632 -22.18 -19.77 10.21
C GLY A 632 -22.51 -20.69 9.02
N GLU A 633 -22.47 -22.01 9.18
CA GLU A 633 -22.90 -22.96 8.16
C GLU A 633 -24.35 -23.40 8.38
N GLN A 634 -25.19 -23.25 7.35
CA GLN A 634 -26.63 -23.45 7.46
C GLN A 634 -27.03 -24.83 7.97
N GLN A 635 -26.45 -25.90 7.42
CA GLN A 635 -26.83 -27.27 7.77
C GLN A 635 -26.35 -27.67 9.18
N PRO A 636 -25.06 -27.49 9.55
CA PRO A 636 -24.59 -27.74 10.91
C PRO A 636 -25.36 -26.96 11.98
N GLU A 637 -25.71 -25.70 11.75
CA GLU A 637 -26.48 -24.91 12.71
C GLU A 637 -27.93 -25.38 12.86
N ALA A 638 -28.56 -25.78 11.75
CA ALA A 638 -29.91 -26.33 11.76
C ALA A 638 -29.99 -27.68 12.49
N ASP A 639 -29.03 -28.58 12.22
CA ASP A 639 -28.93 -29.90 12.87
C ASP A 639 -28.79 -29.79 14.40
N HIS A 640 -28.25 -28.66 14.87
CA HIS A 640 -28.06 -28.36 16.29
C HIS A 640 -29.07 -27.33 16.83
N PHE A 641 -30.23 -27.18 16.18
CA PHE A 641 -31.38 -26.42 16.68
C PHE A 641 -31.00 -25.00 17.14
N ILE A 642 -30.34 -24.25 16.25
CA ILE A 642 -29.92 -22.88 16.52
C ILE A 642 -31.06 -22.00 17.04
N LYS A 643 -30.79 -21.20 18.08
CA LYS A 643 -31.62 -20.04 18.49
C LYS A 643 -30.75 -18.81 18.56
N GLN A 644 -31.27 -17.66 18.13
CA GLN A 644 -30.47 -16.43 18.01
C GLN A 644 -31.30 -15.16 18.17
N GLU A 645 -30.64 -14.09 18.60
CA GLU A 645 -31.17 -12.73 18.70
C GLU A 645 -30.03 -11.74 18.47
N ASN A 646 -30.24 -10.69 17.66
CA ASN A 646 -29.18 -9.72 17.27
C ASN A 646 -27.86 -10.40 16.86
N SER A 647 -27.97 -11.49 16.08
CA SER A 647 -26.86 -12.33 15.66
C SER A 647 -26.55 -12.14 14.18
N ASN A 648 -25.26 -12.22 13.84
CA ASN A 648 -24.78 -12.16 12.47
C ASN A 648 -23.81 -13.31 12.20
N THR A 649 -23.69 -13.72 10.94
CA THR A 649 -22.71 -14.69 10.46
C THR A 649 -21.85 -14.11 9.36
N GLY A 650 -20.73 -14.77 9.11
CA GLY A 650 -19.88 -14.46 7.99
C GLY A 650 -18.91 -15.59 7.73
N ASN A 651 -17.98 -15.33 6.83
CA ASN A 651 -16.87 -16.21 6.55
C ASN A 651 -15.59 -15.36 6.58
N GLN A 652 -14.56 -15.87 7.26
CA GLN A 652 -13.23 -15.29 7.23
C GLN A 652 -12.21 -16.41 7.08
N SER A 653 -11.30 -16.28 6.11
CA SER A 653 -10.25 -17.28 5.86
C SER A 653 -10.81 -18.69 5.55
N ASN A 654 -11.95 -18.79 4.87
CA ASN A 654 -12.69 -20.04 4.61
C ASN A 654 -13.26 -20.73 5.86
N GLU A 655 -13.22 -20.09 7.01
CA GLU A 655 -13.92 -20.56 8.21
C GLU A 655 -15.15 -19.69 8.44
N PHE A 656 -16.32 -20.34 8.47
CA PHE A 656 -17.57 -19.68 8.82
C PHE A 656 -17.57 -19.33 10.31
N TRP A 657 -18.26 -18.25 10.65
CA TRP A 657 -18.39 -17.82 12.02
C TRP A 657 -19.77 -17.26 12.33
N ARG A 658 -20.11 -17.25 13.62
CA ARG A 658 -21.27 -16.56 14.17
C ARG A 658 -20.89 -15.62 15.31
N SER A 659 -21.59 -14.50 15.41
CA SER A 659 -21.51 -13.56 16.53
C SER A 659 -22.89 -13.05 16.92
N ALA A 660 -23.01 -12.41 18.09
CA ALA A 660 -24.18 -11.62 18.47
C ALA A 660 -23.77 -10.35 19.21
N ALA A 661 -24.46 -9.24 18.95
CA ALA A 661 -24.08 -7.92 19.43
C ALA A 661 -25.11 -7.33 20.39
N ASN A 662 -24.64 -6.40 21.24
CA ASN A 662 -25.45 -5.49 22.06
C ASN A 662 -26.59 -6.18 22.83
N GLY A 663 -26.25 -7.14 23.70
CA GLY A 663 -27.26 -7.89 24.46
C GLY A 663 -27.93 -9.03 23.68
N GLY A 664 -27.57 -9.26 22.41
CA GLY A 664 -28.01 -10.42 21.63
C GLY A 664 -27.33 -11.74 22.03
N PHE A 665 -27.81 -12.85 21.49
CA PHE A 665 -27.23 -14.17 21.70
C PHE A 665 -27.32 -15.10 20.49
N PHE A 666 -26.58 -16.20 20.56
CA PHE A 666 -26.84 -17.39 19.76
C PHE A 666 -26.59 -18.65 20.61
N SER A 667 -27.27 -19.74 20.29
CA SER A 667 -27.16 -20.99 21.03
C SER A 667 -27.39 -22.22 20.18
N TYR A 668 -26.75 -23.33 20.55
CA TYR A 668 -26.86 -24.64 19.90
C TYR A 668 -27.17 -25.72 20.91
N GLN A 669 -27.84 -26.78 20.49
CA GLN A 669 -28.07 -27.97 21.29
C GLN A 669 -27.09 -29.07 20.88
N LEU A 670 -26.21 -29.45 21.80
CA LEU A 670 -25.20 -30.48 21.58
C LEU A 670 -25.53 -31.75 22.35
N SER A 671 -25.21 -32.90 21.78
CA SER A 671 -25.29 -34.23 22.40
C SER A 671 -24.14 -34.45 23.36
N THR A 672 -24.44 -34.86 24.59
CA THR A 672 -23.43 -35.24 25.59
C THR A 672 -23.06 -36.71 25.50
N GLY A 673 -23.87 -37.53 24.80
CA GLY A 673 -23.76 -38.99 24.80
C GLY A 673 -23.90 -39.60 26.20
N GLY A 674 -24.62 -38.94 27.11
CA GLY A 674 -24.78 -39.35 28.51
C GLY A 674 -23.55 -39.13 29.40
N LEU A 675 -22.49 -38.51 28.88
CA LEU A 675 -21.23 -38.30 29.60
C LEU A 675 -21.30 -37.07 30.51
N THR A 676 -20.74 -37.19 31.72
CA THR A 676 -20.65 -36.08 32.68
C THR A 676 -19.26 -35.48 32.79
N ASP A 677 -18.30 -36.00 32.05
CA ASP A 677 -16.90 -35.58 32.07
C ASP A 677 -16.52 -34.98 30.71
N LEU A 678 -17.07 -33.80 30.43
CA LEU A 678 -16.91 -33.11 29.16
C LEU A 678 -16.36 -31.69 29.35
N SER A 679 -15.62 -31.21 28.36
CA SER A 679 -15.22 -29.81 28.24
C SER A 679 -15.70 -29.25 26.91
N LEU A 680 -15.89 -27.94 26.88
CA LEU A 680 -16.21 -27.20 25.65
C LEU A 680 -14.94 -26.60 25.05
N VAL A 681 -14.63 -26.93 23.81
CA VAL A 681 -13.58 -26.26 23.03
C VAL A 681 -14.23 -25.31 22.05
N VAL A 682 -13.83 -24.04 22.09
CA VAL A 682 -14.34 -22.99 21.22
C VAL A 682 -13.19 -22.38 20.45
N ARG A 683 -13.36 -22.22 19.13
CA ARG A 683 -12.39 -21.58 18.24
C ARG A 683 -12.79 -20.14 17.97
N TYR A 684 -11.84 -19.23 18.19
CA TYR A 684 -11.95 -17.78 17.98
C TYR A 684 -10.85 -17.30 17.03
N TRP A 685 -11.02 -16.10 16.48
CA TRP A 685 -9.93 -15.40 15.80
C TRP A 685 -9.07 -14.67 16.84
N GLY A 686 -7.74 -14.74 16.73
CA GLY A 686 -6.84 -14.17 17.76
C GLY A 686 -6.67 -12.65 17.70
N ALA A 687 -7.01 -12.05 16.54
CA ALA A 687 -6.94 -10.61 16.31
C ALA A 687 -8.34 -10.02 16.21
N GLU A 688 -9.12 -10.21 17.28
CA GLU A 688 -10.45 -9.61 17.41
C GLU A 688 -10.36 -8.08 17.52
N TRP A 689 -11.26 -7.38 16.83
CA TRP A 689 -11.47 -5.94 16.97
C TRP A 689 -12.75 -5.64 17.76
N GLY A 690 -12.75 -4.54 18.51
CA GLY A 690 -13.88 -4.11 19.34
C GLY A 690 -14.01 -4.88 20.66
N ASN A 691 -15.07 -4.58 21.43
CA ASN A 691 -15.28 -5.19 22.75
C ASN A 691 -15.92 -6.58 22.64
N ARG A 692 -15.24 -7.60 23.18
CA ARG A 692 -15.57 -9.02 23.06
C ARG A 692 -15.88 -9.66 24.41
N LYS A 693 -16.72 -8.99 25.19
CA LYS A 693 -17.18 -9.47 26.50
C LYS A 693 -18.57 -10.08 26.42
N PHE A 694 -18.71 -11.31 26.90
CA PHE A 694 -19.94 -12.09 26.80
C PHE A 694 -20.04 -13.14 27.92
N GLU A 695 -21.21 -13.71 28.09
CA GLU A 695 -21.50 -14.77 29.06
C GLU A 695 -21.78 -16.08 28.33
N LEU A 696 -21.25 -17.17 28.87
CA LEU A 696 -21.44 -18.52 28.35
C LEU A 696 -22.36 -19.28 29.30
N TYR A 697 -23.40 -19.90 28.77
CA TYR A 697 -24.41 -20.66 29.52
C TYR A 697 -24.47 -22.11 29.04
N ILE A 698 -24.75 -23.00 29.98
CA ILE A 698 -25.19 -24.37 29.73
C ILE A 698 -26.65 -24.47 30.18
N ASP A 699 -27.55 -24.69 29.24
CA ASP A 699 -28.99 -24.48 29.37
C ASP A 699 -29.29 -23.06 29.86
N GLU A 700 -29.91 -22.92 31.04
CA GLU A 700 -30.18 -21.61 31.67
C GLU A 700 -29.20 -21.28 32.80
N GLU A 701 -28.23 -22.15 33.09
CA GLU A 701 -27.22 -21.93 34.13
C GLU A 701 -25.99 -21.25 33.52
N LYS A 702 -25.53 -20.15 34.14
CA LYS A 702 -24.32 -19.46 33.68
C LYS A 702 -23.09 -20.29 34.02
N LEU A 703 -22.28 -20.59 33.02
CA LEU A 703 -20.98 -21.26 33.19
C LEU A 703 -19.91 -20.27 33.61
N LEU A 704 -19.68 -19.22 32.81
CA LEU A 704 -18.73 -18.15 33.13
C LEU A 704 -18.98 -16.89 32.28
N THR A 705 -18.33 -15.79 32.67
CA THR A 705 -18.19 -14.58 31.85
C THR A 705 -16.82 -14.60 31.18
N ILE A 706 -16.78 -14.36 29.87
CA ILE A 706 -15.59 -14.37 29.02
C ILE A 706 -15.32 -12.94 28.54
N ASP A 707 -14.05 -12.55 28.55
CA ASP A 707 -13.58 -11.31 27.92
C ASP A 707 -12.42 -11.65 26.99
N ASN A 708 -12.69 -11.65 25.69
CA ASN A 708 -11.68 -11.89 24.67
C ASN A 708 -11.12 -10.58 24.09
N THR A 709 -11.49 -9.42 24.64
CA THR A 709 -11.08 -8.11 24.12
C THR A 709 -9.55 -7.97 24.20
N GLY A 710 -8.90 -7.93 23.03
CA GLY A 710 -7.44 -7.84 22.94
C GLY A 710 -6.66 -8.98 23.61
N LYS A 711 -7.32 -10.12 23.90
CA LYS A 711 -6.76 -11.19 24.73
C LYS A 711 -5.50 -11.81 24.14
N TRP A 712 -5.48 -12.06 22.83
CA TRP A 712 -4.32 -12.69 22.16
C TRP A 712 -3.52 -11.73 21.30
N ASN A 713 -4.18 -10.72 20.69
CA ASN A 713 -3.56 -9.75 19.78
C ASN A 713 -2.67 -10.40 18.70
N GLN A 714 -3.12 -11.52 18.13
CA GLN A 714 -2.34 -12.30 17.18
C GLN A 714 -3.23 -12.76 16.02
N SER A 715 -2.74 -12.60 14.79
CA SER A 715 -3.48 -12.93 13.56
C SER A 715 -3.50 -14.44 13.27
N ALA A 716 -3.98 -15.22 14.24
CA ALA A 716 -4.07 -16.67 14.18
C ALA A 716 -5.29 -17.16 14.95
N PHE A 717 -5.87 -18.28 14.55
CA PHE A 717 -6.96 -18.90 15.29
C PHE A 717 -6.53 -19.38 16.67
N ARG A 718 -7.42 -19.23 17.64
CA ARG A 718 -7.22 -19.61 19.04
C ARG A 718 -8.30 -20.57 19.47
N GLN A 719 -7.89 -21.68 20.08
CA GLN A 719 -8.82 -22.61 20.71
C GLN A 719 -8.76 -22.38 22.22
N GLU A 720 -9.91 -22.16 22.83
CA GLU A 720 -10.06 -22.08 24.27
C GLU A 720 -10.86 -23.26 24.77
N LYS A 721 -10.43 -23.81 25.89
CA LYS A 721 -11.09 -24.92 26.56
C LYS A 721 -11.79 -24.41 27.82
N TYR A 722 -13.09 -24.68 27.94
CA TYR A 722 -13.91 -24.35 29.10
C TYR A 722 -14.36 -25.65 29.76
N GLU A 723 -14.02 -25.81 31.04
CA GLU A 723 -14.42 -26.97 31.81
C GLU A 723 -15.90 -26.88 32.18
N ILE A 724 -16.69 -27.92 31.85
CA ILE A 724 -18.08 -28.00 32.27
C ILE A 724 -18.15 -28.80 33.57
N PRO A 725 -18.76 -28.26 34.64
CA PRO A 725 -19.03 -29.01 35.87
C PRO A 725 -19.92 -30.22 35.61
N ALA A 726 -19.59 -31.36 36.21
CA ALA A 726 -20.39 -32.58 36.08
C ALA A 726 -21.85 -32.40 36.55
N SER A 727 -22.11 -31.46 37.47
CA SER A 727 -23.46 -31.09 37.90
C SER A 727 -24.32 -30.54 36.78
N MET A 728 -23.74 -29.79 35.83
CA MET A 728 -24.46 -29.22 34.68
C MET A 728 -24.79 -30.26 33.61
N LEU A 729 -24.17 -31.44 33.66
CA LEU A 729 -24.29 -32.53 32.67
C LEU A 729 -25.07 -33.75 33.18
N ARG A 730 -25.17 -33.92 34.51
CA ARG A 730 -25.72 -35.14 35.12
C ARG A 730 -27.16 -35.42 34.67
N GLY A 731 -27.36 -36.61 34.11
CA GLY A 731 -28.68 -37.09 33.65
C GLY A 731 -29.18 -36.42 32.36
N LYS A 732 -28.31 -35.68 31.65
CA LYS A 732 -28.67 -35.00 30.40
C LYS A 732 -28.00 -35.70 29.22
N GLU A 733 -28.80 -36.05 28.22
CA GLU A 733 -28.34 -36.58 26.91
C GLU A 733 -27.99 -35.46 25.93
N LYS A 734 -28.53 -34.26 26.14
CA LYS A 734 -28.27 -33.05 25.35
C LYS A 734 -28.23 -31.85 26.26
N ILE A 735 -27.43 -30.85 25.89
CA ILE A 735 -27.32 -29.55 26.57
C ILE A 735 -27.40 -28.43 25.55
N ARG A 736 -27.90 -27.26 25.96
CA ARG A 736 -27.88 -26.06 25.12
C ARG A 736 -26.72 -25.16 25.52
N ILE A 737 -25.84 -24.82 24.59
CA ILE A 737 -24.72 -23.91 24.83
C ILE A 737 -25.10 -22.55 24.25
N ARG A 738 -25.21 -21.52 25.09
CA ARG A 738 -25.60 -20.15 24.69
C ARG A 738 -24.46 -19.17 24.92
N PHE A 739 -24.12 -18.42 23.87
CA PHE A 739 -23.20 -17.28 23.90
C PHE A 739 -24.03 -15.99 23.92
N GLN A 740 -23.99 -15.28 25.04
CA GLN A 740 -24.82 -14.10 25.31
C GLN A 740 -23.94 -12.86 25.41
N SER A 741 -24.12 -11.90 24.51
CA SER A 741 -23.36 -10.66 24.56
C SER A 741 -23.78 -9.83 25.78
N VAL A 742 -22.80 -9.20 26.43
CA VAL A 742 -23.08 -8.13 27.41
C VAL A 742 -23.52 -6.87 26.64
N PRO A 743 -24.48 -6.06 27.13
CA PRO A 743 -24.85 -4.81 26.47
C PRO A 743 -23.63 -3.95 26.08
N GLY A 744 -23.63 -3.37 24.87
CA GLY A 744 -22.48 -2.64 24.31
C GLY A 744 -21.27 -3.48 23.87
N ASN A 745 -21.36 -4.82 23.90
CA ASN A 745 -20.30 -5.74 23.51
C ASN A 745 -20.74 -6.70 22.39
N THR A 746 -19.85 -7.61 21.98
CA THR A 746 -20.13 -8.70 21.04
C THR A 746 -19.71 -10.06 21.60
N ALA A 747 -20.60 -11.05 21.51
CA ALA A 747 -20.28 -12.46 21.71
C ALA A 747 -19.82 -13.10 20.40
N GLY A 748 -18.65 -13.75 20.39
CA GLY A 748 -17.99 -14.21 19.17
C GLY A 748 -17.08 -13.14 18.54
N ALA A 749 -16.51 -13.35 17.36
CA ALA A 749 -16.86 -14.39 16.39
C ALA A 749 -16.43 -15.80 16.84
N VAL A 750 -17.36 -16.75 16.84
CA VAL A 750 -17.10 -18.18 17.11
C VAL A 750 -17.06 -18.91 15.78
N TYR A 751 -15.96 -19.63 15.53
CA TYR A 751 -15.68 -20.32 14.27
C TYR A 751 -15.90 -21.84 14.34
N ASN A 752 -15.74 -22.42 15.53
CA ASN A 752 -15.99 -23.84 15.75
C ASN A 752 -16.31 -24.09 17.22
N LEU A 753 -17.18 -25.04 17.49
CA LEU A 753 -17.62 -25.42 18.83
C LEU A 753 -17.60 -26.94 18.95
N ARG A 754 -16.80 -27.48 19.87
CA ARG A 754 -16.69 -28.93 20.11
C ARG A 754 -16.94 -29.26 21.56
N LEU A 755 -17.79 -30.25 21.79
CA LEU A 755 -17.88 -30.92 23.08
C LEU A 755 -16.90 -32.10 23.06
N ILE A 756 -15.97 -32.15 24.01
CA ILE A 756 -14.91 -33.17 24.05
C ILE A 756 -14.89 -33.90 25.40
N LYS A 757 -14.44 -35.16 25.41
CA LYS A 757 -14.16 -35.90 26.65
C LYS A 757 -12.99 -35.26 27.41
N LYS A 758 -13.06 -35.17 28.74
CA LYS A 758 -11.88 -34.82 29.54
C LYS A 758 -10.85 -35.95 29.44
N GLN A 759 -9.57 -35.59 29.43
CA GLN A 759 -8.47 -36.53 29.54
C GLN A 759 -8.16 -36.81 31.00
#